data_AF-A0A818HAN4-F1
#
_entry.id   AF-A0A818HAN4-F1
#
_cell.length_a   1.000
_cell.length_b   1.000
_cell.length_c   1.000
_cell.angle_alpha   90.00
_cell.angle_beta   90.00
_cell.angle_gamma   90.00
#
_symmetry.space_group_name_H-M   'P 1'
#
loop_
_entity.id
_entity.type
_entity.pdbx_description
1 polymer ?
#
loop_
_entity_poly.entity_id
_entity_poly.type
_entity_poly.pdbx_seq_one_letter_code
_entity_poly.pdbx_strand_id
1 'polypeptide(L)'
;MTTSILFDMIELNSKLDELSRLKESEYETNKTVTIFQYFDKIYTSCYGTTNFPKLMDTLIQKKYTKLCYPIFKHIHTNVFKTETCWHITYYLLHSLWNYTDKTNPMCFAVIDAQFLSMFIPNLNNEIYLKYFSSNDAIKKLFEMIVSIMHNIAQVSDLVDELRRSSCIEALTRVVQTVASCSVFLKGISYLTLAYIIREDERAHLANSNESIPYLVGLLHEAVNTSDRRSHGLDARELCKGLSKLSVANDNKHKIFSETKLIDSLLNMLEQHTNSQEQISACTLIWNLCFDQNVRKAYNNQQKLNQILTTIAQTSSNDELRRTASGCLCTLMGGPTATAKASSSSSSSSAGNKTIMISYNHDVQQLSKQIKDQLAADGYDVWIDVESMHGNILDAMSDAIESSTIFLMCLTEKYKDSPSCRLECEYAYQRKKHIIPLLLQANYKPDGWLGIILGSKLYINYAKKPFEAAYSETLGELQATMNPTERKPTVPPVKKHAPPPQQSSTIIDTTTTRTSPSQGALAHLMSQFRIDKQSETMSISLANLEKLSITDTQRLLAENGLEKFMPIFLDVDGVKLIKLFEIKNKAPQCYYMLIKDQWDLMNQVKERSRDSSSPPARTSSAATSMAQYLQLTIALDKLADRFAIN
;
A
#
# COMPACT_ATOMS: atom_id res chain seq x y z
N MET A 1 -17.15 14.78 -29.33
CA MET A 1 -16.84 14.37 -27.95
C MET A 1 -16.31 15.50 -27.06
N THR A 2 -16.01 16.70 -27.57
CA THR A 2 -15.45 17.81 -26.78
C THR A 2 -16.46 18.62 -25.96
N THR A 3 -17.77 18.52 -26.24
CA THR A 3 -18.82 19.30 -25.54
C THR A 3 -19.19 18.78 -24.15
N SER A 4 -18.90 17.52 -23.80
CA SER A 4 -19.29 16.93 -22.50
C SER A 4 -18.40 17.39 -21.33
N ILE A 5 -17.09 17.53 -21.57
CA ILE A 5 -16.11 17.75 -20.48
C ILE A 5 -16.17 19.18 -19.95
N LEU A 6 -16.43 20.16 -20.82
CA LEU A 6 -16.58 21.56 -20.40
C LEU A 6 -17.77 21.73 -19.45
N PHE A 7 -18.89 21.08 -19.75
CA PHE A 7 -20.07 21.11 -18.89
C PHE A 7 -19.80 20.42 -17.54
N ASP A 8 -19.20 19.23 -17.57
CA ASP A 8 -18.80 18.53 -16.35
C ASP A 8 -17.89 19.44 -15.50
N MET A 9 -16.86 20.09 -16.07
CA MET A 9 -15.97 21.00 -15.33
C MET A 9 -16.64 22.28 -14.81
N ILE A 10 -17.66 22.81 -15.51
CA ILE A 10 -18.45 23.97 -15.03
C ILE A 10 -19.25 23.59 -13.78
N GLU A 11 -19.80 22.38 -13.73
CA GLU A 11 -20.63 21.91 -12.62
C GLU A 11 -19.80 21.60 -11.35
N LEU A 12 -18.48 21.45 -11.46
CA LEU A 12 -17.61 21.01 -10.37
C LEU A 12 -17.70 21.91 -9.14
N ASN A 13 -17.62 23.23 -9.34
CA ASN A 13 -17.74 24.19 -8.25
C ASN A 13 -19.14 24.16 -7.63
N SER A 14 -20.19 24.01 -8.45
CA SER A 14 -21.56 23.88 -7.95
C SER A 14 -21.70 22.64 -7.06
N LYS A 15 -21.16 21.49 -7.47
CA LYS A 15 -21.24 20.24 -6.70
C LYS A 15 -20.43 20.28 -5.41
N LEU A 16 -19.26 20.93 -5.42
CA LEU A 16 -18.48 21.17 -4.21
C LEU A 16 -19.21 22.11 -3.25
N ASP A 17 -19.84 23.17 -3.77
CA ASP A 17 -20.65 24.09 -2.96
C ASP A 17 -21.89 23.40 -2.39
N GLU A 18 -22.58 22.57 -3.18
CA GLU A 18 -23.69 21.72 -2.71
C GLU A 18 -23.24 20.80 -1.57
N LEU A 19 -22.11 20.09 -1.76
CA LEU A 19 -21.53 19.18 -0.75
C LEU A 19 -21.21 19.93 0.55
N SER A 20 -20.65 21.14 0.44
CA SER A 20 -20.28 21.97 1.61
C SER A 20 -21.48 22.47 2.43
N ARG A 21 -22.68 22.53 1.81
CA ARG A 21 -23.91 23.04 2.42
C ARG A 21 -24.83 21.93 2.95
N LEU A 22 -24.50 20.66 2.71
CA LEU A 22 -25.30 19.55 3.20
C LEU A 22 -25.36 19.56 4.72
N LYS A 23 -26.59 19.49 5.24
CA LYS A 23 -26.83 19.26 6.67
C LYS A 23 -26.78 17.76 6.96
N GLU A 24 -26.53 17.40 8.22
CA GLU A 24 -26.49 15.99 8.65
C GLU A 24 -27.75 15.21 8.28
N SER A 25 -28.93 15.84 8.35
CA SER A 25 -30.20 15.25 7.91
C SER A 25 -30.27 14.89 6.43
N GLU A 26 -29.40 15.47 5.59
CA GLU A 26 -29.33 15.21 4.16
C GLU A 26 -28.25 14.17 3.80
N TYR A 27 -27.41 13.75 4.75
CA TYR A 27 -26.29 12.85 4.44
C TYR A 27 -26.78 11.52 3.88
N GLU A 28 -27.81 10.90 4.44
CA GLU A 28 -28.39 9.65 3.96
C GLU A 28 -29.52 9.88 2.91
N THR A 29 -29.29 10.69 1.88
CA THR A 29 -30.30 10.97 0.85
C THR A 29 -29.83 10.68 -0.58
N ASN A 30 -30.79 10.49 -1.50
CA ASN A 30 -30.51 10.33 -2.93
C ASN A 30 -29.79 11.55 -3.52
N LYS A 31 -30.03 12.76 -2.99
CA LYS A 31 -29.28 13.95 -3.37
C LYS A 31 -27.78 13.75 -3.12
N THR A 32 -27.40 13.27 -1.94
CA THR A 32 -26.00 12.97 -1.60
C THR A 32 -25.40 11.88 -2.49
N VAL A 33 -26.18 10.84 -2.83
CA VAL A 33 -25.77 9.81 -3.81
C VAL A 33 -25.43 10.47 -5.16
N THR A 34 -26.32 11.32 -5.69
CA THR A 34 -26.08 11.98 -7.00
C THR A 34 -24.85 12.89 -7.00
N ILE A 35 -24.52 13.52 -5.86
CA ILE A 35 -23.32 14.34 -5.73
C ILE A 35 -22.06 13.46 -5.83
N PHE A 36 -22.00 12.33 -5.12
CA PHE A 36 -20.83 11.44 -5.20
C PHE A 36 -20.72 10.69 -6.53
N GLN A 37 -21.85 10.34 -7.15
CA GLN A 37 -21.88 9.82 -8.52
C GLN A 37 -21.25 10.79 -9.51
N TYR A 38 -21.48 12.09 -9.33
CA TYR A 38 -20.84 13.11 -10.16
C TYR A 38 -19.31 13.12 -9.98
N PHE A 39 -18.79 13.07 -8.75
CA PHE A 39 -17.35 13.02 -8.50
C PHE A 39 -16.70 11.75 -9.09
N ASP A 40 -17.40 10.62 -9.01
CA ASP A 40 -16.96 9.39 -9.67
C ASP A 40 -16.94 9.53 -11.21
N LYS A 41 -18.00 10.08 -11.80
CA LYS A 41 -18.14 10.30 -13.24
C LYS A 41 -17.09 11.28 -13.78
N ILE A 42 -16.89 12.43 -13.13
CA ILE A 42 -16.01 13.49 -13.65
C ILE A 42 -14.55 13.03 -13.72
N TYR A 43 -14.13 12.13 -12.83
CA TYR A 43 -12.81 11.50 -12.92
C TYR A 43 -12.63 10.84 -14.29
N THR A 44 -13.57 9.97 -14.69
CA THR A 44 -13.53 9.25 -15.96
C THR A 44 -13.66 10.20 -17.15
N SER A 45 -14.52 11.22 -17.06
CA SER A 45 -14.67 12.26 -18.10
C SER A 45 -13.37 13.03 -18.34
N CYS A 46 -12.60 13.31 -17.29
CA CYS A 46 -11.38 14.10 -17.38
C CYS A 46 -10.12 13.26 -17.62
N TYR A 47 -10.16 11.95 -17.34
CA TYR A 47 -8.98 11.09 -17.39
C TYR A 47 -8.32 11.10 -18.78
N GLY A 48 -7.00 11.27 -18.81
CA GLY A 48 -6.24 11.36 -20.07
C GLY A 48 -6.41 12.66 -20.86
N THR A 49 -7.13 13.65 -20.31
CA THR A 49 -7.35 14.96 -20.97
C THR A 49 -6.56 16.09 -20.30
N THR A 50 -6.41 17.21 -21.00
CA THR A 50 -5.75 18.42 -20.48
C THR A 50 -6.48 19.08 -19.30
N ASN A 51 -7.73 18.68 -19.02
CA ASN A 51 -8.49 19.17 -17.88
C ASN A 51 -8.24 18.39 -16.58
N PHE A 52 -7.60 17.21 -16.65
CA PHE A 52 -7.36 16.38 -15.48
C PHE A 52 -6.54 17.11 -14.38
N PRO A 53 -5.45 17.84 -14.69
CA PRO A 53 -4.73 18.60 -13.66
C PRO A 53 -5.63 19.67 -12.99
N LYS A 54 -6.45 20.37 -13.77
CA LYS A 54 -7.37 21.39 -13.25
C LYS A 54 -8.42 20.80 -12.30
N LEU A 55 -8.94 19.61 -12.61
CA LEU A 55 -9.83 18.87 -11.70
C LEU A 55 -9.13 18.61 -10.36
N MET A 56 -7.93 18.04 -10.40
CA MET A 56 -7.18 17.70 -9.19
C MET A 56 -6.84 18.94 -8.35
N ASP A 57 -6.35 20.01 -8.98
CA ASP A 57 -6.04 21.27 -8.31
C ASP A 57 -7.27 21.87 -7.62
N THR A 58 -8.42 21.83 -8.31
CA THR A 58 -9.69 22.33 -7.77
C THR A 58 -10.13 21.52 -6.55
N LEU A 59 -10.07 20.18 -6.61
CA LEU A 59 -10.44 19.31 -5.49
C LEU A 59 -9.56 19.55 -4.25
N ILE A 60 -8.26 19.74 -4.45
CA ILE A 60 -7.30 20.06 -3.38
C ILE A 60 -7.59 21.45 -2.80
N GLN A 61 -7.72 22.48 -3.65
CA GLN A 61 -7.98 23.86 -3.23
C GLN A 61 -9.29 23.98 -2.45
N LYS A 62 -10.33 23.26 -2.89
CA LYS A 62 -11.66 23.24 -2.25
C LYS A 62 -11.76 22.24 -1.10
N LYS A 63 -10.66 21.59 -0.71
CA LYS A 63 -10.57 20.66 0.43
C LYS A 63 -11.60 19.53 0.35
N TYR A 64 -11.74 18.92 -0.84
CA TYR A 64 -12.71 17.85 -1.11
C TYR A 64 -12.79 16.80 0.01
N THR A 65 -11.66 16.25 0.46
CA THR A 65 -11.62 15.24 1.52
C THR A 65 -12.24 15.72 2.84
N LYS A 66 -12.06 17.00 3.20
CA LYS A 66 -12.65 17.58 4.41
C LYS A 66 -14.16 17.77 4.29
N LEU A 67 -14.67 17.97 3.07
CA LEU A 67 -16.12 17.98 2.79
C LEU A 67 -16.72 16.57 2.87
N CYS A 68 -15.99 15.56 2.40
CA CYS A 68 -16.41 14.16 2.44
C CYS A 68 -16.40 13.56 3.87
N TYR A 69 -15.46 13.99 4.70
CA TYR A 69 -15.26 13.44 6.05
C TYR A 69 -16.51 13.37 6.92
N PRO A 70 -17.29 14.46 7.16
CA PRO A 70 -18.45 14.40 8.05
C PRO A 70 -19.53 13.43 7.54
N ILE A 71 -19.68 13.30 6.23
CA ILE A 71 -20.64 12.37 5.61
C ILE A 71 -20.19 10.94 5.82
N PHE A 72 -18.92 10.62 5.52
CA PHE A 72 -18.42 9.26 5.74
C PHE A 72 -18.42 8.91 7.23
N LYS A 73 -18.06 9.85 8.11
CA LYS A 73 -18.13 9.68 9.56
C LYS A 73 -19.55 9.32 10.04
N HIS A 74 -20.59 9.91 9.44
CA HIS A 74 -21.97 9.61 9.78
C HIS A 74 -22.38 8.17 9.42
N ILE A 75 -21.86 7.61 8.32
CA ILE A 75 -22.31 6.30 7.79
C ILE A 75 -21.32 5.14 8.00
N HIS A 76 -20.03 5.40 8.26
CA HIS A 76 -18.96 4.38 8.23
C HIS A 76 -19.13 3.24 9.24
N THR A 77 -19.88 3.43 10.33
CA THR A 77 -20.10 2.38 11.33
C THR A 77 -20.99 1.26 10.81
N ASN A 78 -21.85 1.55 9.83
CA ASN A 78 -22.68 0.54 9.17
C ASN A 78 -23.02 0.96 7.74
N VAL A 79 -22.05 0.80 6.84
CA VAL A 79 -22.17 1.24 5.44
C VAL A 79 -23.25 0.48 4.65
N PHE A 80 -23.71 -0.67 5.15
CA PHE A 80 -24.78 -1.50 4.56
C PHE A 80 -26.14 -1.35 5.28
N LYS A 81 -26.30 -0.32 6.14
CA LYS A 81 -27.57 -0.03 6.82
C LYS A 81 -28.72 0.20 5.85
N THR A 82 -28.47 0.95 4.78
CA THR A 82 -29.42 1.19 3.69
C THR A 82 -28.70 1.14 2.36
N GLU A 83 -29.46 0.97 1.27
CA GLU A 83 -28.92 1.12 -0.08
C GLU A 83 -28.30 2.50 -0.28
N THR A 84 -28.92 3.56 0.24
CA THR A 84 -28.39 4.92 0.15
C THR A 84 -27.03 5.04 0.84
N CYS A 85 -26.85 4.47 2.04
CA CYS A 85 -25.55 4.44 2.74
C CYS A 85 -24.48 3.73 1.91
N TRP A 86 -24.83 2.60 1.30
CA TRP A 86 -23.89 1.83 0.48
C TRP A 86 -23.48 2.61 -0.78
N HIS A 87 -24.43 3.17 -1.53
CA HIS A 87 -24.11 3.95 -2.73
C HIS A 87 -23.24 5.17 -2.41
N ILE A 88 -23.54 5.90 -1.34
CA ILE A 88 -22.71 7.02 -0.89
C ILE A 88 -21.29 6.52 -0.59
N THR A 89 -21.17 5.45 0.21
CA THR A 89 -19.88 4.85 0.55
C THR A 89 -19.11 4.42 -0.69
N TYR A 90 -19.78 3.73 -1.62
CA TYR A 90 -19.20 3.23 -2.85
C TYR A 90 -18.62 4.37 -3.69
N TYR A 91 -19.44 5.37 -4.07
CA TYR A 91 -18.97 6.44 -4.95
C TYR A 91 -17.95 7.35 -4.26
N LEU A 92 -18.10 7.59 -2.95
CA LEU A 92 -17.12 8.35 -2.17
C LEU A 92 -15.77 7.62 -2.16
N LEU A 93 -15.72 6.35 -1.72
CA LEU A 93 -14.46 5.61 -1.64
C LEU A 93 -13.86 5.32 -3.01
N HIS A 94 -14.68 5.06 -4.04
CA HIS A 94 -14.20 4.88 -5.40
C HIS A 94 -13.58 6.17 -5.96
N SER A 95 -14.18 7.33 -5.69
CA SER A 95 -13.58 8.62 -6.03
C SER A 95 -12.24 8.84 -5.29
N LEU A 96 -12.16 8.52 -4.00
CA LEU A 96 -10.92 8.65 -3.22
C LEU A 96 -9.83 7.68 -3.73
N TRP A 97 -10.19 6.44 -4.05
CA TRP A 97 -9.26 5.48 -4.64
C TRP A 97 -8.69 6.02 -5.95
N ASN A 98 -9.55 6.50 -6.85
CA ASN A 98 -9.14 7.09 -8.12
C ASN A 98 -8.25 8.33 -7.95
N TYR A 99 -8.59 9.24 -7.04
CA TYR A 99 -7.85 10.49 -6.85
C TYR A 99 -6.52 10.31 -6.13
N THR A 100 -6.44 9.38 -5.17
CA THR A 100 -5.18 9.04 -4.46
C THR A 100 -4.16 8.35 -5.36
N ASP A 101 -4.61 7.58 -6.36
CA ASP A 101 -3.71 6.96 -7.35
C ASP A 101 -2.97 7.99 -8.22
N LYS A 102 -3.50 9.21 -8.35
CA LYS A 102 -2.98 10.20 -9.31
C LYS A 102 -2.12 11.29 -8.73
N THR A 103 -2.32 11.67 -7.46
CA THR A 103 -1.61 12.81 -6.89
C THR A 103 -1.29 12.59 -5.41
N ASN A 104 -0.01 12.75 -5.05
CA ASN A 104 0.43 12.68 -3.65
C ASN A 104 -0.32 13.68 -2.74
N PRO A 105 -0.61 14.94 -3.15
CA PRO A 105 -1.43 15.86 -2.38
C PRO A 105 -2.79 15.29 -1.93
N MET A 106 -3.42 14.44 -2.75
CA MET A 106 -4.67 13.78 -2.35
C MET A 106 -4.44 12.75 -1.24
N CYS A 107 -3.35 11.98 -1.27
CA CYS A 107 -2.97 11.08 -0.19
C CYS A 107 -2.78 11.83 1.13
N PHE A 108 -2.06 12.96 1.13
CA PHE A 108 -1.94 13.84 2.30
C PHE A 108 -3.31 14.32 2.77
N ALA A 109 -4.17 14.78 1.85
CA ALA A 109 -5.50 15.27 2.18
C ALA A 109 -6.43 14.22 2.81
N VAL A 110 -6.27 12.92 2.47
CA VAL A 110 -7.01 11.81 3.07
C VAL A 110 -6.53 11.54 4.51
N ILE A 111 -5.21 11.58 4.75
CA ILE A 111 -4.61 11.46 6.09
C ILE A 111 -5.01 12.62 6.99
N ASP A 112 -4.86 13.86 6.51
CA ASP A 112 -5.21 15.08 7.24
C ASP A 112 -6.69 15.13 7.62
N ALA A 113 -7.56 14.54 6.78
CA ALA A 113 -8.98 14.40 7.03
C ALA A 113 -9.34 13.21 7.95
N GLN A 114 -8.37 12.43 8.44
CA GLN A 114 -8.55 11.32 9.40
C GLN A 114 -9.36 10.12 8.87
N PHE A 115 -9.34 9.84 7.57
CA PHE A 115 -10.06 8.70 7.00
C PHE A 115 -9.56 7.33 7.50
N LEU A 116 -8.26 7.20 7.83
CA LEU A 116 -7.69 5.93 8.32
C LEU A 116 -8.43 5.38 9.55
N SER A 117 -8.83 6.25 10.48
CA SER A 117 -9.59 5.84 11.68
C SER A 117 -10.97 5.26 11.37
N MET A 118 -11.53 5.53 10.19
CA MET A 118 -12.82 4.99 9.74
C MET A 118 -12.67 3.77 8.82
N PHE A 119 -11.52 3.62 8.16
CA PHE A 119 -11.19 2.47 7.32
C PHE A 119 -10.93 1.20 8.14
N ILE A 120 -10.09 1.30 9.17
CA ILE A 120 -9.67 0.16 9.99
C ILE A 120 -10.86 -0.58 10.64
N PRO A 121 -11.85 0.11 11.26
CA PRO A 121 -13.02 -0.57 11.81
C PRO A 121 -13.85 -1.35 10.78
N ASN A 122 -13.90 -0.89 9.52
CA ASN A 122 -14.60 -1.59 8.44
C ASN A 122 -13.88 -2.88 8.05
N LEU A 123 -12.54 -2.86 7.97
CA LEU A 123 -11.74 -4.06 7.68
C LEU A 123 -11.79 -5.09 8.81
N ASN A 124 -11.92 -4.64 10.06
CA ASN A 124 -12.00 -5.49 11.24
C ASN A 124 -13.44 -5.86 11.65
N ASN A 125 -14.44 -5.50 10.86
CA ASN A 125 -15.83 -5.78 11.20
C ASN A 125 -16.12 -7.29 11.05
N GLU A 126 -16.46 -7.95 12.17
CA GLU A 126 -16.70 -9.40 12.20
C GLU A 126 -17.86 -9.85 11.29
N ILE A 127 -18.89 -9.03 11.11
CA ILE A 127 -19.98 -9.32 10.19
C ILE A 127 -19.46 -9.30 8.75
N TYR A 128 -18.66 -8.28 8.41
CA TYR A 128 -18.12 -8.16 7.05
C TYR A 128 -17.17 -9.32 6.75
N LEU A 129 -16.30 -9.69 7.68
CA LEU A 129 -15.44 -10.86 7.55
C LEU A 129 -16.22 -12.16 7.38
N LYS A 130 -17.29 -12.36 8.17
CA LYS A 130 -18.15 -13.56 8.08
C LYS A 130 -18.81 -13.73 6.71
N TYR A 131 -19.33 -12.64 6.13
CA TYR A 131 -20.06 -12.67 4.85
C TYR A 131 -19.21 -12.28 3.64
N PHE A 132 -17.89 -12.13 3.81
CA PHE A 132 -17.00 -11.66 2.76
C PHE A 132 -17.07 -12.52 1.49
N SER A 133 -17.03 -13.85 1.64
CA SER A 133 -16.99 -14.78 0.50
C SER A 133 -18.26 -14.74 -0.34
N SER A 134 -19.42 -14.50 0.29
CA SER A 134 -20.74 -14.52 -0.34
C SER A 134 -21.25 -13.15 -0.78
N ASN A 135 -20.65 -12.04 -0.34
CA ASN A 135 -21.13 -10.69 -0.63
C ASN A 135 -20.09 -9.84 -1.37
N ASP A 136 -20.36 -9.55 -2.65
CA ASP A 136 -19.43 -8.79 -3.50
C ASP A 136 -19.32 -7.30 -3.13
N ALA A 137 -20.32 -6.73 -2.45
CA ALA A 137 -20.23 -5.35 -1.97
C ALA A 137 -19.26 -5.23 -0.78
N ILE A 138 -19.22 -6.22 0.11
CA ILE A 138 -18.18 -6.31 1.15
C ILE A 138 -16.81 -6.45 0.51
N LYS A 139 -16.65 -7.33 -0.51
CA LYS A 139 -15.39 -7.44 -1.25
C LYS A 139 -14.98 -6.09 -1.80
N LYS A 140 -15.89 -5.39 -2.46
CA LYS A 140 -15.62 -4.10 -3.09
C LYS A 140 -15.25 -3.02 -2.07
N LEU A 141 -15.90 -3.00 -0.91
CA LEU A 141 -15.54 -2.12 0.21
C LEU A 141 -14.08 -2.35 0.64
N PHE A 142 -13.69 -3.60 0.84
CA PHE A 142 -12.34 -3.97 1.25
C PHE A 142 -11.32 -3.61 0.16
N GLU A 143 -11.63 -3.88 -1.11
CA GLU A 143 -10.78 -3.48 -2.25
C GLU A 143 -10.53 -1.98 -2.26
N MET A 144 -11.58 -1.15 -2.19
CA MET A 144 -11.41 0.30 -2.21
C MET A 144 -10.61 0.81 -1.02
N ILE A 145 -10.90 0.32 0.19
CA ILE A 145 -10.18 0.73 1.40
C ILE A 145 -8.70 0.36 1.31
N VAL A 146 -8.39 -0.91 1.00
CA VAL A 146 -7.01 -1.38 0.93
C VAL A 146 -6.26 -0.72 -0.23
N SER A 147 -6.91 -0.46 -1.36
CA SER A 147 -6.27 0.26 -2.47
C SER A 147 -5.99 1.73 -2.15
N ILE A 148 -6.87 2.43 -1.42
CA ILE A 148 -6.56 3.79 -0.91
C ILE A 148 -5.34 3.72 0.02
N MET A 149 -5.30 2.75 0.93
CA MET A 149 -4.17 2.55 1.83
C MET A 149 -2.89 2.19 1.07
N HIS A 150 -2.98 1.43 -0.01
CA HIS A 150 -1.87 1.11 -0.90
C HIS A 150 -1.29 2.37 -1.55
N ASN A 151 -2.15 3.22 -2.13
CA ASN A 151 -1.74 4.48 -2.75
C ASN A 151 -1.05 5.42 -1.74
N ILE A 152 -1.56 5.48 -0.51
CA ILE A 152 -0.92 6.22 0.59
C ILE A 152 0.45 5.60 0.93
N ALA A 153 0.56 4.27 0.99
CA ALA A 153 1.80 3.58 1.34
C ALA A 153 2.93 3.79 0.31
N GLN A 154 2.60 4.09 -0.95
CA GLN A 154 3.58 4.46 -1.96
C GLN A 154 4.18 5.87 -1.72
N VAL A 155 3.51 6.72 -0.93
CA VAL A 155 4.02 8.03 -0.51
C VAL A 155 4.82 7.85 0.78
N SER A 156 6.14 7.84 0.65
CA SER A 156 7.10 7.65 1.76
C SER A 156 6.79 8.45 3.02
N ASP A 157 6.40 9.71 2.85
CA ASP A 157 6.24 10.66 3.95
C ASP A 157 5.02 10.32 4.81
N LEU A 158 4.12 9.47 4.29
CA LEU A 158 2.90 9.01 4.93
C LEU A 158 3.00 7.58 5.48
N VAL A 159 4.10 6.86 5.22
CA VAL A 159 4.29 5.48 5.70
C VAL A 159 4.22 5.42 7.22
N ASP A 160 4.87 6.37 7.90
CA ASP A 160 4.88 6.46 9.35
C ASP A 160 3.47 6.69 9.93
N GLU A 161 2.58 7.41 9.23
CA GLU A 161 1.17 7.59 9.64
C GLU A 161 0.38 6.28 9.54
N LEU A 162 0.58 5.51 8.47
CA LEU A 162 0.01 4.16 8.37
C LEU A 162 0.51 3.26 9.49
N ARG A 163 1.80 3.31 9.82
CA ARG A 163 2.40 2.49 10.88
C ARG A 163 1.96 2.87 12.30
N ARG A 164 1.70 4.16 12.56
CA ARG A 164 1.16 4.61 13.87
C ARG A 164 -0.29 4.18 14.08
N SER A 165 -0.99 3.84 13.00
CA SER A 165 -2.33 3.26 13.04
C SER A 165 -2.29 1.72 13.09
N SER A 166 -3.41 1.07 13.40
CA SER A 166 -3.52 -0.40 13.35
C SER A 166 -3.63 -0.98 11.93
N CYS A 167 -2.96 -0.35 10.96
CA CYS A 167 -2.99 -0.69 9.54
C CYS A 167 -2.35 -2.06 9.28
N ILE A 168 -1.18 -2.31 9.88
CA ILE A 168 -0.44 -3.56 9.69
C ILE A 168 -1.26 -4.75 10.21
N GLU A 169 -1.87 -4.61 11.40
CA GLU A 169 -2.72 -5.63 12.00
C GLU A 169 -3.99 -5.87 11.17
N ALA A 170 -4.64 -4.81 10.70
CA ALA A 170 -5.84 -4.92 9.86
C ALA A 170 -5.53 -5.64 8.53
N LEU A 171 -4.45 -5.26 7.83
CA LEU A 171 -4.04 -5.90 6.59
C LEU A 171 -3.61 -7.36 6.80
N THR A 172 -2.90 -7.65 7.90
CA THR A 172 -2.51 -9.03 8.26
C THR A 172 -3.74 -9.89 8.49
N ARG A 173 -4.75 -9.36 9.19
CA ARG A 173 -6.03 -10.04 9.39
C ARG A 173 -6.75 -10.26 8.07
N VAL A 174 -6.80 -9.27 7.17
CA VAL A 174 -7.40 -9.41 5.84
C VAL A 174 -6.74 -10.54 5.06
N VAL A 175 -5.40 -10.59 5.05
CA VAL A 175 -4.63 -11.67 4.41
C VAL A 175 -4.96 -13.06 4.99
N GLN A 176 -5.10 -13.15 6.32
CA GLN A 176 -5.36 -14.43 7.00
C GLN A 176 -6.80 -14.92 6.88
N THR A 177 -7.78 -14.01 6.79
CA THR A 177 -9.21 -14.35 6.95
C THR A 177 -9.98 -14.38 5.64
N VAL A 178 -9.70 -13.45 4.73
CA VAL A 178 -10.57 -13.22 3.55
C VAL A 178 -9.82 -13.24 2.22
N ALA A 179 -8.49 -13.11 2.24
CA ALA A 179 -7.70 -13.04 1.03
C ALA A 179 -7.62 -14.34 0.22
N SER A 180 -7.97 -15.50 0.82
CA SER A 180 -8.19 -16.74 0.06
C SER A 180 -9.38 -16.65 -0.91
N CYS A 181 -10.29 -15.68 -0.69
CA CYS A 181 -11.50 -15.48 -1.50
C CYS A 181 -11.34 -14.40 -2.57
N SER A 182 -10.25 -13.61 -2.57
CA SER A 182 -9.98 -12.59 -3.59
C SER A 182 -8.48 -12.47 -3.87
N VAL A 183 -8.12 -12.82 -5.12
CA VAL A 183 -6.74 -12.76 -5.61
C VAL A 183 -6.20 -11.32 -5.58
N PHE A 184 -6.99 -10.37 -6.07
CA PHE A 184 -6.65 -8.96 -6.04
C PHE A 184 -6.41 -8.47 -4.61
N LEU A 185 -7.32 -8.78 -3.67
CA LEU A 185 -7.21 -8.30 -2.29
C LEU A 185 -5.99 -8.89 -1.58
N LYS A 186 -5.65 -10.17 -1.82
CA LYS A 186 -4.42 -10.79 -1.31
C LYS A 186 -3.18 -10.08 -1.86
N GLY A 187 -3.15 -9.86 -3.17
CA GLY A 187 -2.03 -9.21 -3.85
C GLY A 187 -1.80 -7.78 -3.36
N ILE A 188 -2.83 -6.92 -3.39
CA ILE A 188 -2.73 -5.53 -2.97
C ILE A 188 -2.42 -5.39 -1.47
N SER A 189 -2.89 -6.32 -0.63
CA SER A 189 -2.53 -6.36 0.80
C SER A 189 -1.05 -6.67 0.99
N TYR A 190 -0.50 -7.67 0.28
CA TYR A 190 0.94 -7.96 0.34
C TYR A 190 1.78 -6.82 -0.22
N LEU A 191 1.36 -6.18 -1.31
CA LEU A 191 2.05 -5.00 -1.84
C LEU A 191 2.05 -3.87 -0.81
N THR A 192 0.91 -3.57 -0.20
CA THR A 192 0.82 -2.53 0.84
C THR A 192 1.72 -2.85 2.03
N LEU A 193 1.73 -4.10 2.50
CA LEU A 193 2.61 -4.57 3.57
C LEU A 193 4.10 -4.44 3.19
N ALA A 194 4.47 -4.68 1.93
CA ALA A 194 5.85 -4.51 1.46
C ALA A 194 6.35 -3.06 1.55
N TYR A 195 5.45 -2.07 1.41
CA TYR A 195 5.79 -0.65 1.56
C TYR A 195 5.86 -0.20 3.03
N ILE A 196 4.98 -0.70 3.89
CA ILE A 196 4.86 -0.18 5.27
C ILE A 196 5.70 -0.91 6.31
N ILE A 197 6.06 -2.19 6.08
CA ILE A 197 6.80 -2.99 7.05
C ILE A 197 8.30 -2.65 6.97
N ARG A 198 8.96 -2.52 8.13
CA ARG A 198 10.42 -2.26 8.25
C ARG A 198 11.23 -3.56 8.17
N GLU A 199 12.55 -3.49 7.98
CA GLU A 199 13.34 -4.69 7.66
C GLU A 199 13.33 -5.76 8.75
N ASP A 200 13.30 -5.36 10.03
CA ASP A 200 13.15 -6.25 11.19
C ASP A 200 11.81 -7.02 11.20
N GLU A 201 10.75 -6.36 10.73
CA GLU A 201 9.42 -6.94 10.62
C GLU A 201 9.20 -7.67 9.26
N ARG A 202 9.95 -7.32 8.20
CA ARG A 202 9.85 -7.92 6.85
C ARG A 202 10.21 -9.40 6.87
N ALA A 203 11.11 -9.81 7.77
CA ALA A 203 11.40 -11.22 7.99
C ALA A 203 10.13 -12.00 8.37
N HIS A 204 9.24 -11.44 9.18
CA HIS A 204 7.99 -12.09 9.60
C HIS A 204 6.98 -12.22 8.45
N LEU A 205 6.87 -11.19 7.58
CA LEU A 205 6.02 -11.24 6.38
C LEU A 205 6.58 -12.22 5.32
N ALA A 206 7.91 -12.28 5.15
CA ALA A 206 8.59 -13.17 4.22
C ALA A 206 8.74 -14.61 4.76
N ASN A 207 8.51 -14.82 6.06
CA ASN A 207 8.48 -16.14 6.69
C ASN A 207 7.07 -16.76 6.68
N SER A 208 6.06 -16.07 6.15
CA SER A 208 4.75 -16.69 5.87
C SER A 208 4.81 -17.70 4.72
N ASN A 209 5.99 -17.92 4.10
CA ASN A 209 6.29 -18.81 2.98
C ASN A 209 5.41 -18.68 1.72
N GLU A 210 4.41 -17.79 1.71
CA GLU A 210 3.48 -17.62 0.59
C GLU A 210 3.62 -16.28 -0.15
N SER A 211 4.05 -15.20 0.51
CA SER A 211 3.96 -13.85 -0.05
C SER A 211 4.80 -13.65 -1.32
N ILE A 212 6.08 -14.04 -1.30
CA ILE A 212 7.00 -13.93 -2.45
C ILE A 212 6.54 -14.82 -3.63
N PRO A 213 6.32 -16.14 -3.47
CA PRO A 213 5.85 -16.98 -4.57
C PRO A 213 4.55 -16.47 -5.18
N TYR A 214 3.64 -15.97 -4.33
CA TYR A 214 2.35 -15.43 -4.77
C TYR A 214 2.51 -14.18 -5.63
N LEU A 215 3.32 -13.20 -5.20
CA LEU A 215 3.57 -11.97 -5.98
C LEU A 215 4.34 -12.27 -7.27
N VAL A 216 5.30 -13.21 -7.27
CA VAL A 216 5.98 -13.64 -8.50
C VAL A 216 5.03 -14.35 -9.45
N GLY A 217 4.10 -15.16 -8.93
CA GLY A 217 3.03 -15.78 -9.72
C GLY A 217 2.14 -14.76 -10.43
N LEU A 218 1.68 -13.73 -9.70
CA LEU A 218 0.88 -12.64 -10.28
C LEU A 218 1.68 -11.83 -11.30
N LEU A 219 2.96 -11.54 -11.02
CA LEU A 219 3.83 -10.85 -11.97
C LEU A 219 3.96 -11.64 -13.27
N HIS A 220 4.20 -12.95 -13.15
CA HIS A 220 4.32 -13.83 -14.31
C HIS A 220 3.03 -13.89 -15.13
N GLU A 221 1.87 -13.93 -14.49
CA GLU A 221 0.61 -13.83 -15.23
C GLU A 221 0.47 -12.47 -15.92
N ALA A 222 0.72 -11.37 -15.20
CA ALA A 222 0.55 -10.01 -15.70
C ALA A 222 1.40 -9.75 -16.96
N VAL A 223 2.67 -10.15 -16.96
CA VAL A 223 3.56 -9.94 -18.12
C VAL A 223 3.19 -10.79 -19.35
N ASN A 224 2.28 -11.76 -19.20
CA ASN A 224 1.79 -12.61 -20.29
C ASN A 224 0.41 -12.18 -20.80
N THR A 225 -0.17 -11.10 -20.25
CA THR A 225 -1.42 -10.50 -20.74
C THR A 225 -1.17 -9.29 -21.64
N SER A 226 -2.16 -8.96 -22.47
CA SER A 226 -2.07 -7.83 -23.40
C SER A 226 -2.17 -6.47 -22.70
N ASP A 227 -2.91 -6.38 -21.59
CA ASP A 227 -3.07 -5.17 -20.77
C ASP A 227 -2.05 -5.07 -19.64
N ARG A 228 -1.11 -6.02 -19.57
CA ARG A 228 -0.02 -6.08 -18.58
C ARG A 228 -0.51 -6.19 -17.14
N ARG A 229 -1.66 -6.84 -16.91
CA ARG A 229 -2.29 -6.97 -15.59
C ARG A 229 -2.62 -8.41 -15.24
N SER A 230 -2.54 -8.73 -13.94
CA SER A 230 -3.08 -9.97 -13.35
C SER A 230 -4.10 -9.58 -12.30
N HIS A 231 -5.35 -10.01 -12.49
CA HIS A 231 -6.47 -9.69 -11.59
C HIS A 231 -6.62 -8.20 -11.24
N GLY A 232 -6.24 -7.30 -12.15
CA GLY A 232 -6.29 -5.85 -11.95
C GLY A 232 -5.00 -5.23 -11.41
N LEU A 233 -4.01 -6.02 -10.99
CA LEU A 233 -2.69 -5.54 -10.56
C LEU A 233 -1.73 -5.42 -11.76
N ASP A 234 -1.07 -4.29 -11.88
CA ASP A 234 -0.13 -3.97 -12.95
C ASP A 234 1.22 -4.67 -12.74
N ALA A 235 1.81 -5.24 -13.81
CA ALA A 235 3.12 -5.89 -13.79
C ALA A 235 4.21 -4.98 -13.18
N ARG A 236 4.17 -3.69 -13.50
CA ARG A 236 5.10 -2.70 -12.93
C ARG A 236 4.93 -2.57 -11.41
N GLU A 237 3.69 -2.51 -10.92
CA GLU A 237 3.37 -2.36 -9.50
C GLU A 237 3.81 -3.60 -8.70
N LEU A 238 3.54 -4.79 -9.24
CA LEU A 238 3.99 -6.06 -8.69
C LEU A 238 5.52 -6.13 -8.60
N CYS A 239 6.21 -5.73 -9.67
CA CYS A 239 7.67 -5.69 -9.71
C CYS A 239 8.23 -4.70 -8.68
N LYS A 240 7.65 -3.49 -8.55
CA LYS A 240 8.05 -2.51 -7.53
C LYS A 240 7.87 -3.03 -6.11
N GLY A 241 6.77 -3.74 -5.82
CA GLY A 241 6.55 -4.39 -4.53
C GLY A 241 7.63 -5.43 -4.22
N LEU A 242 7.99 -6.26 -5.21
CA LEU A 242 9.11 -7.20 -5.09
C LEU A 242 10.46 -6.47 -4.90
N SER A 243 10.68 -5.33 -5.56
CA SER A 243 11.86 -4.49 -5.34
C SER A 243 11.95 -3.97 -3.91
N LYS A 244 10.82 -3.61 -3.29
CA LYS A 244 10.78 -3.25 -1.87
C LYS A 244 11.15 -4.43 -0.99
N LEU A 245 10.59 -5.61 -1.25
CA LEU A 245 10.94 -6.83 -0.49
C LEU A 245 12.42 -7.22 -0.65
N SER A 246 13.03 -6.97 -1.81
CA SER A 246 14.42 -7.34 -2.09
C SER A 246 15.48 -6.43 -1.48
N VAL A 247 15.10 -5.27 -0.89
CA VAL A 247 16.03 -4.41 -0.14
C VAL A 247 16.68 -5.20 1.01
N ALA A 248 15.87 -6.00 1.73
CA ALA A 248 16.34 -6.89 2.79
C ALA A 248 17.22 -8.02 2.23
N ASN A 249 18.35 -8.32 2.87
CA ASN A 249 19.28 -9.34 2.37
C ASN A 249 18.68 -10.76 2.40
N ASP A 250 17.96 -11.11 3.47
CA ASP A 250 17.36 -12.44 3.65
C ASP A 250 16.32 -12.80 2.58
N ASN A 251 15.70 -11.79 1.96
CA ASN A 251 14.69 -11.99 0.92
C ASN A 251 15.30 -12.20 -0.47
N LYS A 252 16.56 -11.80 -0.71
CA LYS A 252 17.15 -11.84 -2.06
C LYS A 252 17.20 -13.27 -2.60
N HIS A 253 17.68 -14.22 -1.80
CA HIS A 253 17.69 -15.63 -2.18
C HIS A 253 16.31 -16.21 -2.40
N LYS A 254 15.34 -15.89 -1.52
CA LYS A 254 13.95 -16.37 -1.63
C LYS A 254 13.28 -15.89 -2.92
N ILE A 255 13.47 -14.61 -3.24
CA ILE A 255 12.94 -14.02 -4.48
C ILE A 255 13.64 -14.64 -5.69
N PHE A 256 14.98 -14.72 -5.66
CA PHE A 256 15.77 -15.29 -6.75
C PHE A 256 15.46 -16.77 -7.02
N SER A 257 15.10 -17.55 -6.00
CA SER A 257 14.76 -18.97 -6.16
C SER A 257 13.43 -19.21 -6.89
N GLU A 258 12.60 -18.19 -7.07
CA GLU A 258 11.35 -18.32 -7.81
C GLU A 258 11.62 -18.52 -9.31
N THR A 259 11.31 -19.71 -9.81
CA THR A 259 11.67 -20.15 -11.16
C THR A 259 11.10 -19.27 -12.27
N LYS A 260 9.90 -18.71 -12.07
CA LYS A 260 9.21 -17.84 -13.02
C LYS A 260 9.75 -16.41 -13.07
N LEU A 261 10.60 -16.01 -12.11
CA LEU A 261 11.01 -14.62 -11.97
C LEU A 261 11.84 -14.15 -13.15
N ILE A 262 12.87 -14.89 -13.53
CA ILE A 262 13.82 -14.46 -14.58
C ILE A 262 13.12 -14.26 -15.93
N ASP A 263 12.24 -15.18 -16.32
CA ASP A 263 11.47 -15.07 -17.57
C ASP A 263 10.57 -13.85 -17.56
N SER A 264 9.95 -13.57 -16.41
CA SER A 264 9.08 -12.41 -16.24
C SER A 264 9.87 -11.09 -16.34
N LEU A 265 11.06 -11.04 -15.75
CA LEU A 265 11.93 -9.87 -15.82
C LEU A 265 12.49 -9.64 -17.22
N LEU A 266 12.89 -10.70 -17.92
CA LEU A 266 13.32 -10.61 -19.32
C LEU A 266 12.19 -10.08 -20.21
N ASN A 267 10.97 -10.58 -20.04
CA ASN A 267 9.79 -10.10 -20.77
C ASN A 267 9.56 -8.59 -20.54
N MET A 268 9.66 -8.11 -19.28
CA MET A 268 9.53 -6.69 -18.96
C MET A 268 10.65 -5.85 -19.58
N LEU A 269 11.90 -6.32 -19.54
CA LEU A 269 13.04 -5.61 -20.13
C LEU A 269 12.94 -5.49 -21.65
N GLU A 270 12.32 -6.47 -22.32
CA GLU A 270 12.09 -6.48 -23.77
C GLU A 270 10.92 -5.57 -24.20
N GLN A 271 10.16 -4.99 -23.28
CA GLN A 271 9.10 -4.02 -23.60
C GLN A 271 9.66 -2.63 -23.95
N HIS A 272 10.21 -2.48 -25.16
CA HIS A 272 10.89 -1.25 -25.61
C HIS A 272 10.06 0.04 -25.53
N THR A 273 8.72 -0.06 -25.55
CA THR A 273 7.82 1.10 -25.44
C THR A 273 7.42 1.43 -24.00
N ASN A 274 7.70 0.55 -23.04
CA ASN A 274 7.30 0.72 -21.64
C ASN A 274 8.51 0.89 -20.71
N SER A 275 9.13 2.07 -20.78
CA SER A 275 10.30 2.40 -19.96
C SER A 275 10.08 2.22 -18.44
N GLN A 276 8.84 2.39 -17.95
CA GLN A 276 8.52 2.26 -16.52
C GLN A 276 8.53 0.79 -16.05
N GLU A 277 8.08 -0.15 -16.88
CA GLU A 277 8.27 -1.57 -16.62
C GLU A 277 9.76 -1.95 -16.65
N GLN A 278 10.50 -1.47 -17.66
CA GLN A 278 11.94 -1.73 -17.77
C GLN A 278 12.71 -1.20 -16.55
N ILE A 279 12.41 0.01 -16.07
CA ILE A 279 13.01 0.60 -14.85
C ILE A 279 12.72 -0.29 -13.64
N SER A 280 11.48 -0.77 -13.49
CA SER A 280 11.08 -1.60 -12.36
C SER A 280 11.82 -2.94 -12.37
N ALA A 281 11.93 -3.58 -13.54
CA ALA A 281 12.68 -4.81 -13.73
C ALA A 281 14.17 -4.62 -13.44
N CYS A 282 14.80 -3.58 -14.00
CA CYS A 282 16.20 -3.23 -13.70
C CYS A 282 16.41 -3.00 -12.21
N THR A 283 15.49 -2.30 -11.53
CA THR A 283 15.59 -2.02 -10.09
C THR A 283 15.52 -3.29 -9.25
N LEU A 284 14.61 -4.21 -9.56
CA LEU A 284 14.54 -5.50 -8.86
C LEU A 284 15.83 -6.31 -9.06
N ILE A 285 16.31 -6.42 -10.30
CA ILE A 285 17.56 -7.14 -10.61
C ILE A 285 18.73 -6.50 -9.86
N TRP A 286 18.84 -5.18 -9.89
CA TRP A 286 19.90 -4.44 -9.22
C TRP A 286 19.90 -4.73 -7.71
N ASN A 287 18.75 -4.65 -7.05
CA ASN A 287 18.63 -4.99 -5.63
C ASN A 287 19.06 -6.44 -5.35
N LEU A 288 18.65 -7.40 -6.18
CA LEU A 288 19.01 -8.81 -6.01
C LEU A 288 20.52 -9.05 -6.18
N CYS A 289 21.19 -8.31 -7.06
CA CYS A 289 22.62 -8.45 -7.36
C CYS A 289 23.56 -7.96 -6.24
N PHE A 290 23.05 -7.32 -5.18
CA PHE A 290 23.85 -7.09 -3.98
C PHE A 290 24.15 -8.39 -3.22
N ASP A 291 23.40 -9.48 -3.48
CA ASP A 291 23.81 -10.80 -3.03
C ASP A 291 24.86 -11.42 -3.98
N GLN A 292 25.94 -11.96 -3.42
CA GLN A 292 27.04 -12.48 -4.22
C GLN A 292 26.67 -13.72 -5.06
N ASN A 293 25.82 -14.61 -4.58
CA ASN A 293 25.46 -15.82 -5.33
C ASN A 293 24.45 -15.47 -6.43
N VAL A 294 23.47 -14.62 -6.13
CA VAL A 294 22.51 -14.13 -7.13
C VAL A 294 23.23 -13.39 -8.26
N ARG A 295 24.17 -12.49 -7.90
CA ARG A 295 25.02 -11.78 -8.87
C ARG A 295 25.77 -12.72 -9.79
N LYS A 296 26.44 -13.75 -9.25
CA LYS A 296 27.17 -14.74 -10.07
C LYS A 296 26.24 -15.47 -11.03
N ALA A 297 25.04 -15.85 -10.56
CA ALA A 297 24.07 -16.56 -11.38
C ALA A 297 23.53 -15.67 -12.52
N TYR A 298 23.15 -14.42 -12.24
CA TYR A 298 22.69 -13.48 -13.26
C TYR A 298 23.79 -13.02 -14.21
N ASN A 299 25.04 -12.88 -13.75
CA ASN A 299 26.15 -12.56 -14.64
C ASN A 299 26.41 -13.66 -15.69
N ASN A 300 26.02 -14.91 -15.42
CA ASN A 300 26.11 -16.00 -16.39
C ASN A 300 24.93 -16.02 -17.40
N GLN A 301 23.90 -15.18 -17.21
CA GLN A 301 22.74 -15.09 -18.11
C GLN A 301 23.05 -14.16 -19.28
N GLN A 302 23.53 -14.72 -20.40
CA GLN A 302 23.94 -13.96 -21.58
C GLN A 302 22.83 -13.02 -22.11
N LYS A 303 21.59 -13.51 -22.19
CA LYS A 303 20.45 -12.72 -22.67
C LYS A 303 20.21 -11.49 -21.80
N LEU A 304 20.26 -11.64 -20.48
CA LEU A 304 20.08 -10.55 -19.54
C LEU A 304 21.16 -9.47 -19.72
N ASN A 305 22.42 -9.88 -19.77
CA ASN A 305 23.55 -8.96 -19.93
C ASN A 305 23.47 -8.18 -21.25
N GLN A 306 23.09 -8.84 -22.34
CA GLN A 306 22.92 -8.20 -23.65
C GLN A 306 21.82 -7.13 -23.62
N ILE A 307 20.66 -7.44 -23.04
CA ILE A 307 19.54 -6.51 -22.94
C ILE A 307 19.92 -5.31 -22.07
N LEU A 308 20.47 -5.54 -20.88
CA LEU A 308 20.89 -4.46 -19.98
C LEU A 308 21.95 -3.57 -20.63
N THR A 309 22.94 -4.15 -21.33
CA THR A 309 23.99 -3.39 -22.06
C THR A 309 23.38 -2.53 -23.14
N THR A 310 22.44 -3.10 -23.91
CA THR A 310 21.74 -2.37 -24.97
C THR A 310 20.96 -1.20 -24.39
N ILE A 311 20.19 -1.41 -23.31
CA ILE A 311 19.43 -0.35 -22.64
C ILE A 311 20.36 0.74 -22.11
N ALA A 312 21.45 0.38 -21.44
CA ALA A 312 22.42 1.30 -20.87
C ALA A 312 23.15 2.15 -21.93
N GLN A 313 23.27 1.68 -23.17
CA GLN A 313 23.95 2.40 -24.25
C GLN A 313 23.01 3.18 -25.16
N THR A 314 21.79 2.68 -25.39
CA THR A 314 20.92 3.16 -26.49
C THR A 314 19.63 3.81 -26.03
N SER A 315 19.23 3.64 -24.76
CA SER A 315 17.96 4.20 -24.27
C SER A 315 17.98 5.73 -24.24
N SER A 316 16.96 6.34 -24.84
CA SER A 316 16.69 7.77 -24.77
C SER A 316 16.12 8.22 -23.42
N ASN A 317 15.67 7.28 -22.57
CA ASN A 317 15.20 7.59 -21.23
C ASN A 317 16.38 7.58 -20.24
N ASP A 318 16.70 8.76 -19.70
CA ASP A 318 17.85 8.95 -18.80
C ASP A 318 17.75 8.17 -17.48
N GLU A 319 16.56 8.00 -16.93
CA GLU A 319 16.34 7.21 -15.71
C GLU A 319 16.55 5.72 -15.98
N LEU A 320 16.00 5.22 -17.09
CA LEU A 320 16.17 3.84 -17.51
C LEU A 320 17.64 3.53 -17.80
N ARG A 321 18.32 4.41 -18.54
CA ARG A 321 19.74 4.29 -18.86
C ARG A 321 20.58 4.22 -17.58
N ARG A 322 20.36 5.14 -16.64
CA ARG A 322 21.01 5.15 -15.31
C ARG A 322 20.78 3.86 -14.54
N THR A 323 19.53 3.42 -14.47
CA THR A 323 19.15 2.21 -13.71
C THR A 323 19.80 0.96 -14.32
N ALA A 324 19.82 0.85 -15.65
CA ALA A 324 20.49 -0.25 -16.34
C ALA A 324 22.01 -0.23 -16.14
N SER A 325 22.65 0.95 -16.23
CA SER A 325 24.09 1.10 -15.96
C SER A 325 24.45 0.70 -14.53
N GLY A 326 23.72 1.19 -13.52
CA GLY A 326 23.93 0.81 -12.12
C GLY A 326 23.74 -0.69 -11.86
N CYS A 327 22.72 -1.28 -12.49
CA CYS A 327 22.49 -2.71 -12.47
C CYS A 327 23.66 -3.49 -13.05
N LEU A 328 24.15 -3.12 -14.24
CA LEU A 328 25.32 -3.73 -14.88
C LEU A 328 26.58 -3.58 -14.04
N CYS A 329 26.82 -2.40 -13.47
CA CYS A 329 27.95 -2.14 -12.59
C CYS A 329 27.95 -3.12 -11.42
N THR A 330 26.80 -3.29 -10.77
CA THR A 330 26.66 -4.20 -9.64
C THR A 330 26.84 -5.66 -10.07
N LEU A 331 26.27 -6.05 -11.21
CA LEU A 331 26.45 -7.37 -11.84
C LEU A 331 27.94 -7.70 -12.09
N MET A 332 28.69 -6.73 -12.63
CA MET A 332 30.11 -6.83 -12.96
C MET A 332 31.03 -6.80 -11.74
N GLY A 333 30.50 -6.47 -10.56
CA GLY A 333 31.26 -6.50 -9.31
C GLY A 333 31.53 -5.16 -8.65
N GLY A 334 30.92 -4.08 -9.15
CA GLY A 334 31.14 -2.71 -8.72
C GLY A 334 31.85 -1.89 -9.81
N PRO A 335 32.13 -0.60 -9.55
CA PRO A 335 32.84 0.25 -10.50
C PRO A 335 34.24 -0.32 -10.76
N THR A 336 34.54 -0.64 -12.02
CA THR A 336 35.85 -1.19 -12.42
C THR A 336 36.87 -0.07 -12.54
N ALA A 337 38.01 -0.20 -11.85
CA ALA A 337 39.13 0.76 -11.92
C ALA A 337 39.88 0.76 -13.29
N THR A 338 39.40 0.03 -14.30
CA THR A 338 40.12 -0.22 -15.56
C THR A 338 39.44 0.44 -16.76
N ALA A 339 39.59 1.76 -16.86
CA ALA A 339 39.47 2.51 -18.12
C ALA A 339 40.34 3.79 -18.12
N LYS A 340 41.54 3.76 -17.53
CA LYS A 340 42.56 4.81 -17.72
C LYS A 340 43.55 4.40 -18.81
N ALA A 341 43.15 4.60 -20.07
CA ALA A 341 44.06 4.72 -21.18
C ALA A 341 43.41 5.53 -22.31
N SER A 342 43.45 6.87 -22.18
CA SER A 342 43.54 7.89 -23.26
C SER A 342 42.70 9.14 -22.98
N SER A 343 43.29 10.10 -22.27
CA SER A 343 43.28 11.51 -22.65
C SER A 343 44.05 12.32 -21.61
N SER A 344 45.22 12.78 -22.02
CA SER A 344 46.10 13.64 -21.26
C SER A 344 45.61 15.10 -21.27
N SER A 345 45.93 15.77 -20.16
CA SER A 345 46.14 17.22 -19.98
C SER A 345 44.92 18.12 -19.73
N SER A 346 44.76 18.53 -18.47
CA SER A 346 45.15 19.90 -18.09
C SER A 346 45.52 19.97 -16.60
N SER A 347 46.70 20.50 -16.36
CA SER A 347 47.28 20.80 -15.05
C SER A 347 46.54 21.96 -14.40
N SER A 348 46.01 21.75 -13.19
CA SER A 348 45.78 22.83 -12.23
C SER A 348 46.12 22.39 -10.81
N SER A 349 46.71 23.34 -10.09
CA SER A 349 47.41 23.32 -8.79
C SER A 349 46.92 22.37 -7.71
N ALA A 350 47.89 21.81 -6.98
CA ALA A 350 47.73 21.07 -5.73
C ALA A 350 46.82 21.78 -4.71
N GLY A 351 45.61 21.27 -4.60
CA GLY A 351 44.68 21.45 -3.49
C GLY A 351 43.65 20.33 -3.62
N ASN A 352 43.89 19.20 -2.95
CA ASN A 352 43.03 18.00 -3.01
C ASN A 352 41.60 18.38 -2.65
N LYS A 353 40.70 18.26 -3.63
CA LYS A 353 39.29 18.55 -3.48
C LYS A 353 38.56 17.31 -2.94
N THR A 354 37.91 17.44 -1.78
CA THR A 354 38.09 16.49 -0.65
C THR A 354 36.80 15.78 -0.20
N ILE A 355 35.60 16.26 -0.58
CA ILE A 355 34.30 15.83 -0.01
C ILE A 355 33.30 15.42 -1.10
N MET A 356 32.67 14.25 -0.96
CA MET A 356 31.52 13.81 -1.77
C MET A 356 30.26 13.74 -0.91
N ILE A 357 29.13 14.26 -1.39
CA ILE A 357 27.81 14.09 -0.78
C ILE A 357 27.00 13.04 -1.53
N SER A 358 26.68 11.94 -0.85
CA SER A 358 25.77 10.91 -1.34
C SER A 358 24.43 11.05 -0.64
N TYR A 359 23.36 11.17 -1.42
CA TYR A 359 22.01 11.46 -0.94
C TYR A 359 20.96 10.82 -1.86
N ASN A 360 19.73 10.68 -1.34
CA ASN A 360 18.58 10.34 -2.17
C ASN A 360 17.88 11.63 -2.65
N HIS A 361 17.38 11.64 -3.90
CA HIS A 361 16.76 12.81 -4.53
C HIS A 361 15.68 13.51 -3.70
N ASP A 362 14.97 12.83 -2.81
CA ASP A 362 13.95 13.44 -1.95
C ASP A 362 14.48 14.46 -0.94
N VAL A 363 15.76 14.37 -0.57
CA VAL A 363 16.44 15.37 0.27
C VAL A 363 17.41 16.23 -0.53
N GLN A 364 17.16 16.39 -1.84
CA GLN A 364 18.03 17.15 -2.73
C GLN A 364 18.20 18.60 -2.28
N GLN A 365 17.12 19.28 -1.88
CA GLN A 365 17.18 20.68 -1.49
C GLN A 365 18.09 20.88 -0.26
N LEU A 366 17.92 20.05 0.78
CA LEU A 366 18.75 20.11 1.98
C LEU A 366 20.21 19.73 1.67
N SER A 367 20.43 18.73 0.80
CA SER A 367 21.78 18.32 0.40
C SER A 367 22.50 19.39 -0.41
N LYS A 368 21.79 20.11 -1.28
CA LYS A 368 22.29 21.30 -1.99
C LYS A 368 22.66 22.42 -1.01
N GLN A 369 21.80 22.68 -0.02
CA GLN A 369 22.08 23.69 1.01
C GLN A 369 23.37 23.37 1.79
N ILE A 370 23.59 22.11 2.18
CA ILE A 370 24.83 21.67 2.83
C ILE A 370 26.02 21.89 1.91
N LYS A 371 25.91 21.51 0.63
CA LYS A 371 26.97 21.70 -0.37
C LYS A 371 27.30 23.17 -0.60
N ASP A 372 26.30 24.03 -0.74
CA ASP A 372 26.51 25.46 -1.00
C ASP A 372 27.17 26.15 0.21
N GLN A 373 26.80 25.76 1.44
CA GLN A 373 27.44 26.28 2.64
C GLN A 373 28.89 25.80 2.79
N LEU A 374 29.18 24.51 2.52
CA LEU A 374 30.55 23.99 2.52
C LEU A 374 31.42 24.66 1.45
N ALA A 375 30.85 24.92 0.27
CA ALA A 375 31.54 25.64 -0.80
C ALA A 375 31.84 27.09 -0.39
N ALA A 376 30.91 27.76 0.29
CA ALA A 376 31.13 29.10 0.84
C ALA A 376 32.26 29.13 1.90
N ASP A 377 32.40 28.05 2.68
CA ASP A 377 33.48 27.87 3.66
C ASP A 377 34.81 27.43 3.02
N GLY A 378 34.90 27.36 1.69
CA GLY A 378 36.12 27.08 0.94
C GLY A 378 36.43 25.61 0.70
N TYR A 379 35.51 24.69 1.02
CA TYR A 379 35.66 23.28 0.70
C TYR A 379 35.26 22.99 -0.75
N ASP A 380 35.95 22.06 -1.39
CA ASP A 380 35.45 21.50 -2.63
C ASP A 380 34.57 20.29 -2.38
N VAL A 381 33.34 20.42 -2.87
CA VAL A 381 32.26 19.48 -2.62
C VAL A 381 31.68 19.02 -3.93
N TRP A 382 31.71 17.71 -4.12
CA TRP A 382 31.02 17.06 -5.22
C TRP A 382 29.67 16.52 -4.76
N ILE A 383 28.64 16.73 -5.58
CA ILE A 383 27.29 16.20 -5.39
C ILE A 383 26.68 15.92 -6.76
N ASP A 384 25.97 14.80 -6.92
CA ASP A 384 25.26 14.50 -8.16
C ASP A 384 23.98 15.34 -8.23
N VAL A 385 24.04 16.52 -8.88
CA VAL A 385 22.92 17.48 -8.92
C VAL A 385 22.29 17.62 -10.30
N GLU A 386 22.97 17.28 -11.39
CA GLU A 386 22.45 17.40 -12.76
C GLU A 386 22.94 16.25 -13.63
N SER A 387 22.01 15.65 -14.38
CA SER A 387 22.18 14.48 -15.26
C SER A 387 23.60 14.37 -15.82
N MET A 388 24.35 13.41 -15.28
CA MET A 388 25.63 13.00 -15.84
C MET A 388 25.43 12.62 -17.31
N HIS A 389 25.76 13.54 -18.22
CA HIS A 389 25.82 13.27 -19.65
C HIS A 389 27.14 12.54 -19.93
N GLY A 390 27.08 11.23 -20.15
CA GLY A 390 28.26 10.39 -20.40
C GLY A 390 28.22 9.06 -19.64
N ASN A 391 29.39 8.48 -19.37
CA ASN A 391 29.49 7.25 -18.58
C ASN A 391 29.37 7.57 -17.08
N ILE A 392 28.14 7.56 -16.59
CA ILE A 392 27.70 7.93 -15.23
C ILE A 392 28.48 7.16 -14.16
N LEU A 393 28.82 5.91 -14.45
CA LEU A 393 29.57 5.05 -13.54
C LEU A 393 31.03 5.50 -13.38
N ASP A 394 31.65 5.99 -14.44
CA ASP A 394 33.04 6.47 -14.41
C ASP A 394 33.10 7.76 -13.59
N ALA A 395 32.19 8.70 -13.84
CA ALA A 395 32.12 9.94 -13.09
C ALA A 395 31.80 9.71 -11.60
N MET A 396 30.88 8.80 -11.27
CA MET A 396 30.63 8.38 -9.90
C MET A 396 31.85 7.72 -9.25
N SER A 397 32.53 6.82 -9.96
CA SER A 397 33.74 6.14 -9.47
C SER A 397 34.85 7.14 -9.23
N ASP A 398 35.11 8.05 -10.18
CA ASP A 398 36.13 9.08 -10.08
C ASP A 398 35.84 10.03 -8.91
N ALA A 399 34.58 10.40 -8.68
CA ALA A 399 34.17 11.22 -7.53
C ALA A 399 34.44 10.51 -6.21
N ILE A 400 34.04 9.23 -6.07
CA ILE A 400 34.31 8.46 -4.86
C ILE A 400 35.82 8.29 -4.68
N GLU A 401 36.56 7.88 -5.71
CA GLU A 401 38.00 7.62 -5.66
C GLU A 401 38.81 8.88 -5.32
N SER A 402 38.46 10.04 -5.88
CA SER A 402 39.13 11.32 -5.61
C SER A 402 38.74 11.95 -4.27
N SER A 403 37.55 11.66 -3.73
CA SER A 403 37.13 12.15 -2.41
C SER A 403 37.95 11.54 -1.27
N THR A 404 38.09 12.27 -0.16
CA THR A 404 38.63 11.71 1.10
C THR A 404 37.52 11.47 2.12
N ILE A 405 36.51 12.36 2.11
CA ILE A 405 35.36 12.34 3.00
C ILE A 405 34.11 12.07 2.19
N PHE A 406 33.27 11.17 2.71
CA PHE A 406 31.99 10.79 2.13
C PHE A 406 30.88 11.19 3.11
N LEU A 407 30.16 12.27 2.80
CA LEU A 407 28.98 12.69 3.55
C LEU A 407 27.80 11.83 3.11
N MET A 408 27.30 11.00 4.03
CA MET A 408 26.21 10.07 3.77
C MET A 408 24.91 10.62 4.35
N CYS A 409 24.03 11.11 3.48
CA CYS A 409 22.74 11.67 3.86
C CYS A 409 21.70 10.57 4.12
N LEU A 410 21.60 10.13 5.37
CA LEU A 410 20.74 9.05 5.85
C LEU A 410 19.25 9.42 5.83
N THR A 411 18.50 8.64 5.06
CA THR A 411 17.03 8.56 5.06
C THR A 411 16.62 7.10 4.77
N GLU A 412 15.36 6.75 5.00
CA GLU A 412 14.82 5.44 4.62
C GLU A 412 14.92 5.23 3.10
N LYS A 413 14.67 6.28 2.31
CA LYS A 413 14.82 6.22 0.85
C LYS A 413 16.26 6.09 0.39
N TYR A 414 17.22 6.61 1.15
CA TYR A 414 18.64 6.35 0.92
C TYR A 414 18.93 4.86 1.06
N LYS A 415 18.39 4.22 2.12
CA LYS A 415 18.52 2.78 2.35
C LYS A 415 17.86 1.93 1.25
N ASP A 416 16.71 2.37 0.76
CA ASP A 416 15.93 1.65 -0.27
C ASP A 416 16.48 1.85 -1.70
N SER A 417 17.37 2.82 -1.91
CA SER A 417 17.92 3.16 -3.22
C SER A 417 19.12 2.26 -3.57
N PRO A 418 19.05 1.47 -4.65
CA PRO A 418 20.19 0.67 -5.08
C PRO A 418 21.39 1.53 -5.51
N SER A 419 21.16 2.74 -6.05
CA SER A 419 22.25 3.67 -6.40
C SER A 419 23.01 4.12 -5.15
N CYS A 420 22.28 4.60 -4.15
CA CYS A 420 22.86 5.03 -2.87
C CYS A 420 23.59 3.87 -2.18
N ARG A 421 23.02 2.65 -2.24
CA ARG A 421 23.68 1.45 -1.72
C ARG A 421 24.98 1.14 -2.46
N LEU A 422 25.00 1.19 -3.79
CA LEU A 422 26.19 0.97 -4.61
C LEU A 422 27.30 1.98 -4.25
N GLU A 423 26.97 3.26 -4.21
CA GLU A 423 27.90 4.34 -3.82
C GLU A 423 28.46 4.11 -2.41
N CYS A 424 27.59 3.82 -1.44
CA CYS A 424 27.96 3.60 -0.06
C CYS A 424 28.84 2.36 0.13
N GLU A 425 28.49 1.24 -0.48
CA GLU A 425 29.30 0.01 -0.44
C GLU A 425 30.67 0.25 -1.09
N TYR A 426 30.74 0.99 -2.20
CA TYR A 426 32.00 1.31 -2.86
C TYR A 426 32.87 2.26 -2.03
N ALA A 427 32.29 3.33 -1.47
CA ALA A 427 33.00 4.24 -0.55
C ALA A 427 33.54 3.50 0.68
N TYR A 428 32.75 2.57 1.23
CA TYR A 428 33.17 1.69 2.33
C TYR A 428 34.34 0.78 1.93
N GLN A 429 34.27 0.13 0.77
CA GLN A 429 35.36 -0.71 0.24
C GLN A 429 36.64 0.08 0.01
N ARG A 430 36.53 1.34 -0.47
CA ARG A 430 37.65 2.26 -0.66
C ARG A 430 38.12 2.94 0.63
N LYS A 431 37.58 2.54 1.79
CA LYS A 431 37.94 3.05 3.13
C LYS A 431 37.84 4.57 3.23
N LYS A 432 36.84 5.17 2.57
CA LYS A 432 36.58 6.62 2.66
C LYS A 432 36.17 6.98 4.08
N HIS A 433 36.49 8.20 4.51
CA HIS A 433 36.03 8.69 5.80
C HIS A 433 34.55 9.07 5.72
N ILE A 434 33.68 8.15 6.14
CA ILE A 434 32.23 8.32 6.05
C ILE A 434 31.72 9.10 7.27
N ILE A 435 31.13 10.27 7.03
CA ILE A 435 30.42 11.08 8.04
C ILE A 435 28.91 10.94 7.78
N PRO A 436 28.16 10.26 8.66
CA PRO A 436 26.74 10.08 8.47
C PRO A 436 25.93 11.29 8.95
N LEU A 437 25.04 11.79 8.10
CA LEU A 437 24.13 12.88 8.39
C LEU A 437 22.71 12.32 8.41
N LEU A 438 21.98 12.44 9.52
CA LEU A 438 20.58 11.99 9.61
C LEU A 438 19.64 13.12 9.19
N LEU A 439 19.01 12.98 8.02
CA LEU A 439 18.16 14.00 7.39
C LEU A 439 16.66 13.71 7.52
N GLN A 440 16.28 12.51 7.99
CA GLN A 440 14.88 12.13 8.20
C GLN A 440 14.56 11.98 9.69
N ALA A 441 13.46 12.61 10.13
CA ALA A 441 12.99 12.51 11.51
C ALA A 441 12.51 11.09 11.82
N ASN A 442 12.78 10.62 13.05
CA ASN A 442 12.38 9.30 13.55
C ASN A 442 12.88 8.08 12.73
N TYR A 443 13.77 8.28 11.77
CA TYR A 443 14.42 7.21 11.05
C TYR A 443 15.58 6.64 11.87
N LYS A 444 15.65 5.31 11.93
CA LYS A 444 16.75 4.57 12.55
C LYS A 444 17.33 3.64 11.50
N PRO A 445 18.60 3.85 11.08
CA PRO A 445 19.26 2.95 10.16
C PRO A 445 19.35 1.52 10.70
N ASP A 446 19.11 0.57 9.82
CA ASP A 446 19.05 -0.87 10.07
C ASP A 446 19.54 -1.65 8.83
N GLY A 447 19.53 -2.99 8.89
CA GLY A 447 19.93 -3.86 7.78
C GLY A 447 21.35 -3.60 7.27
N TRP A 448 21.51 -3.58 5.94
CA TRP A 448 22.81 -3.34 5.29
C TRP A 448 23.44 -2.00 5.68
N LEU A 449 22.62 -0.95 5.84
CA LEU A 449 23.08 0.39 6.16
C LEU A 449 23.53 0.47 7.62
N GLY A 450 22.81 -0.20 8.53
CA GLY A 450 23.20 -0.35 9.93
C GLY A 450 24.56 -1.04 10.09
N ILE A 451 24.85 -2.06 9.26
CA ILE A 451 26.15 -2.76 9.26
C ILE A 451 27.29 -1.81 8.86
N ILE A 452 27.11 -1.00 7.80
CA ILE A 452 28.13 -0.04 7.33
C ILE A 452 28.37 1.08 8.35
N LEU A 453 27.31 1.53 9.03
CA LEU A 453 27.40 2.55 10.08
C LEU A 453 28.15 2.03 11.31
N GLY A 454 27.90 0.79 11.73
CA GLY A 454 28.50 0.21 12.92
C GLY A 454 28.22 1.06 14.18
N SER A 455 29.27 1.45 14.90
CA SER A 455 29.19 2.31 16.08
C SER A 455 29.35 3.82 15.79
N LYS A 456 29.38 4.23 14.52
CA LYS A 456 29.53 5.64 14.15
C LYS A 456 28.33 6.45 14.63
N LEU A 457 28.62 7.59 15.23
CA LEU A 457 27.60 8.59 15.53
C LEU A 457 27.22 9.33 14.24
N TYR A 458 25.96 9.75 14.15
CA TYR A 458 25.46 10.57 13.05
C TYR A 458 25.08 11.97 13.55
N ILE A 459 25.26 12.95 12.68
CA ILE A 459 24.87 14.34 12.94
C ILE A 459 23.40 14.49 12.56
N ASN A 460 22.57 14.96 13.48
CA ASN A 460 21.12 14.91 13.32
C ASN A 460 20.55 16.24 12.82
N TYR A 461 20.45 16.39 11.50
CA TYR A 461 19.79 17.53 10.85
C TYR A 461 18.27 17.52 11.04
N ALA A 462 17.67 16.35 11.28
CA ALA A 462 16.23 16.23 11.47
C ALA A 462 15.75 16.73 12.86
N LYS A 463 16.64 16.80 13.85
CA LYS A 463 16.30 17.24 15.23
C LYS A 463 16.89 18.60 15.60
N LYS A 464 17.89 19.08 14.88
CA LYS A 464 18.61 20.31 15.19
C LYS A 464 18.30 21.38 14.14
N PRO A 465 18.29 22.67 14.49
CA PRO A 465 18.34 23.74 13.50
C PRO A 465 19.53 23.53 12.55
N PHE A 466 19.36 23.94 11.29
CA PHE A 466 20.37 23.73 10.25
C PHE A 466 21.76 24.21 10.70
N GLU A 467 21.88 25.41 11.26
CA GLU A 467 23.18 25.97 11.66
C GLU A 467 23.91 25.16 12.75
N ALA A 468 23.15 24.61 13.70
CA ALA A 468 23.72 23.79 14.76
C ALA A 468 24.23 22.45 14.22
N ALA A 469 23.44 21.79 13.35
CA ALA A 469 23.86 20.56 12.69
C ALA A 469 25.04 20.80 11.74
N TYR A 470 25.01 21.91 11.00
CA TYR A 470 26.08 22.31 10.09
C TYR A 470 27.40 22.57 10.83
N SER A 471 27.35 23.27 11.97
CA SER A 471 28.54 23.50 12.79
C SER A 471 29.17 22.19 13.29
N GLU A 472 28.38 21.19 13.64
CA GLU A 472 28.88 19.85 13.98
C GLU A 472 29.50 19.13 12.79
N THR A 473 28.89 19.24 11.60
CA THR A 473 29.45 18.71 10.35
C THR A 473 30.81 19.33 10.05
N LEU A 474 30.92 20.65 10.17
CA LEU A 474 32.18 21.37 9.97
C LEU A 474 33.25 20.94 10.99
N GLY A 475 32.88 20.77 12.26
CA GLY A 475 33.79 20.27 13.29
C GLY A 475 34.34 18.87 13.00
N GLU A 476 33.49 17.94 12.56
CA GLU A 476 33.94 16.57 12.21
C GLU A 476 34.79 16.58 10.92
N LEU A 477 34.46 17.42 9.94
CA LEU A 477 35.25 17.61 8.73
C LEU A 477 36.67 18.11 9.07
N GLN A 478 36.78 19.15 9.89
CA GLN A 478 38.06 19.72 10.32
C GLN A 478 38.88 18.72 11.14
N ALA A 479 38.25 18.00 12.08
CA ALA A 479 38.91 16.96 12.86
C ALA A 479 39.46 15.81 11.99
N THR A 480 38.80 15.53 10.87
CA THR A 480 39.23 14.50 9.91
C THR A 480 40.40 14.97 9.05
N MET A 481 40.38 16.23 8.62
CA MET A 481 41.43 16.79 7.77
C MET A 481 42.69 17.16 8.56
N ASN A 482 42.58 17.47 9.86
CA ASN A 482 43.70 17.84 10.76
C ASN A 482 43.75 16.93 12.02
N PRO A 483 44.32 15.70 11.93
CA PRO A 483 44.25 14.71 13.01
C PRO A 483 44.94 15.08 14.34
N THR A 484 45.77 16.13 14.36
CA THR A 484 46.59 16.56 15.51
C THR A 484 45.83 17.21 16.66
N GLU A 485 44.53 17.51 16.52
CA GLU A 485 43.75 18.25 17.53
C GLU A 485 42.78 17.41 18.39
N ARG A 486 42.86 16.07 18.38
CA ARG A 486 42.08 15.27 19.33
C ARG A 486 42.73 15.28 20.73
N LYS A 487 42.22 16.12 21.64
CA LYS A 487 42.25 15.78 23.07
C LYS A 487 41.37 14.53 23.30
N PRO A 488 41.84 13.51 24.02
CA PRO A 488 41.03 12.33 24.30
C PRO A 488 39.90 12.71 25.27
N THR A 489 38.69 12.90 24.76
CA THR A 489 37.49 12.87 25.59
C THR A 489 37.13 11.42 25.87
N VAL A 490 37.62 10.90 27.00
CA VAL A 490 37.05 9.72 27.63
C VAL A 490 35.58 10.03 27.94
N PRO A 491 34.59 9.23 27.47
CA PRO A 491 33.21 9.40 27.90
C PRO A 491 33.16 9.19 29.41
N PRO A 492 32.37 9.97 30.19
CA PRO A 492 32.18 9.65 31.58
C PRO A 492 31.56 8.26 31.67
N VAL A 493 32.31 7.32 32.24
CA VAL A 493 31.80 6.01 32.66
C VAL A 493 30.64 6.29 33.60
N LYS A 494 29.41 6.18 33.10
CA LYS A 494 28.24 6.00 33.97
C LYS A 494 28.46 4.65 34.65
N LYS A 495 28.82 4.68 35.93
CA LYS A 495 28.84 3.51 36.81
C LYS A 495 27.55 2.73 36.55
N HIS A 496 27.67 1.51 36.04
CA HIS A 496 26.56 0.59 35.96
C HIS A 496 25.98 0.45 37.37
N ALA A 497 24.70 0.81 37.52
CA ALA A 497 23.90 0.27 38.60
C ALA A 497 23.85 -1.26 38.40
N PRO A 498 23.90 -2.06 39.48
CA PRO A 498 23.82 -3.51 39.37
C PRO A 498 22.54 -3.90 38.63
N PRO A 499 22.54 -5.04 37.90
CA PRO A 499 21.31 -5.55 37.32
C PRO A 499 20.29 -5.76 38.45
N PRO A 500 19.00 -5.42 38.24
CA PRO A 500 17.99 -5.72 39.24
C PRO A 500 17.99 -7.23 39.46
N GLN A 501 18.29 -7.64 40.70
CA GLN A 501 18.17 -9.00 41.16
C GLN A 501 16.73 -9.45 40.92
N GLN A 502 16.58 -10.55 40.19
CA GLN A 502 15.33 -11.27 40.08
C GLN A 502 14.93 -11.79 41.46
N SER A 503 14.05 -11.05 42.14
CA SER A 503 13.24 -11.60 43.22
C SER A 503 12.13 -12.44 42.60
N SER A 504 12.38 -13.76 42.57
CA SER A 504 11.40 -14.79 42.27
C SER A 504 10.22 -14.66 43.23
N THR A 505 9.13 -14.06 42.74
CA THR A 505 7.81 -14.20 43.35
C THR A 505 7.00 -15.04 42.37
N ILE A 506 6.84 -16.32 42.70
CA ILE A 506 5.93 -17.23 42.01
C ILE A 506 4.52 -16.69 42.27
N ILE A 507 3.91 -16.11 41.23
CA ILE A 507 2.47 -15.86 41.18
C ILE A 507 1.96 -16.76 40.07
N ASP A 508 1.30 -17.85 40.47
CA ASP A 508 0.47 -18.66 39.60
C ASP A 508 -0.65 -17.77 39.03
N THR A 509 -0.54 -17.41 37.76
CA THR A 509 -1.69 -16.93 36.97
C THR A 509 -1.89 -17.87 35.80
N THR A 510 -2.67 -18.91 36.05
CA THR A 510 -3.53 -19.57 35.06
C THR A 510 -4.54 -18.55 34.54
N THR A 511 -4.12 -17.71 33.59
CA THR A 511 -5.05 -16.87 32.84
C THR A 511 -5.57 -17.65 31.65
N THR A 512 -6.78 -18.16 31.84
CA THR A 512 -7.64 -18.76 30.84
C THR A 512 -7.66 -17.93 29.56
N ARG A 513 -7.56 -18.64 28.42
CA ARG A 513 -8.00 -18.15 27.10
C ARG A 513 -9.45 -17.66 27.24
N THR A 514 -9.66 -16.36 27.38
CA THR A 514 -10.98 -15.77 27.17
C THR A 514 -11.19 -15.62 25.68
N SER A 515 -11.98 -16.53 25.13
CA SER A 515 -12.73 -16.34 23.89
C SER A 515 -13.45 -14.98 23.91
N PRO A 516 -13.68 -14.34 22.75
CA PRO A 516 -14.48 -13.13 22.69
C PRO A 516 -15.87 -13.46 23.24
N SER A 517 -16.24 -12.80 24.34
CA SER A 517 -17.55 -13.00 24.96
C SER A 517 -18.67 -12.72 23.95
N GLN A 518 -19.69 -13.57 23.97
CA GLN A 518 -20.95 -13.43 23.21
C GLN A 518 -21.59 -12.02 23.33
N GLY A 519 -21.18 -11.20 24.30
CA GLY A 519 -21.65 -9.82 24.51
C GLY A 519 -21.22 -8.81 23.44
N ALA A 520 -20.05 -8.96 22.81
CA ALA A 520 -19.59 -8.02 21.76
C ALA A 520 -20.41 -8.19 20.47
N LEU A 521 -20.73 -9.44 20.12
CA LEU A 521 -21.66 -9.78 19.04
C LEU A 521 -23.06 -9.24 19.34
N ALA A 522 -23.56 -9.40 20.57
CA ALA A 522 -24.88 -8.89 20.98
C ALA A 522 -24.99 -7.36 20.93
N HIS A 523 -23.92 -6.63 21.27
CA HIS A 523 -23.89 -5.17 21.18
C HIS A 523 -23.88 -4.68 19.73
N LEU A 524 -23.11 -5.33 18.84
CA LEU A 524 -23.09 -5.00 17.40
C LEU A 524 -24.43 -5.36 16.70
N MET A 525 -25.03 -6.50 17.09
CA MET A 525 -26.34 -6.93 16.62
C MET A 525 -27.46 -5.95 17.00
N SER A 526 -27.29 -5.18 18.08
CA SER A 526 -28.25 -4.14 18.51
C SER A 526 -28.20 -2.86 17.66
N GLN A 527 -27.12 -2.62 16.91
CA GLN A 527 -26.97 -1.45 16.04
C GLN A 527 -27.71 -1.60 14.69
N PHE A 528 -28.08 -2.82 14.32
CA PHE A 528 -29.08 -3.10 13.29
C PHE A 528 -30.46 -3.05 13.95
N ARG A 529 -31.05 -1.84 14.10
CA ARG A 529 -32.38 -1.65 14.71
C ARG A 529 -33.45 -2.48 13.99
N ILE A 530 -33.87 -3.57 14.64
CA ILE A 530 -35.25 -4.03 14.73
C ILE A 530 -35.46 -4.39 16.21
N ASP A 531 -36.61 -4.00 16.76
CA ASP A 531 -36.91 -3.88 18.18
C ASP A 531 -36.38 -4.99 19.10
N LYS A 532 -35.84 -4.56 20.24
CA LYS A 532 -35.50 -5.43 21.38
C LYS A 532 -36.78 -5.98 22.00
N GLN A 533 -37.29 -7.08 21.45
CA GLN A 533 -38.02 -8.09 22.21
C GLN A 533 -37.70 -9.46 21.61
N SER A 534 -36.80 -10.21 22.26
CA SER A 534 -36.87 -11.66 22.26
C SER A 534 -35.97 -12.18 23.38
N GLU A 535 -36.60 -12.53 24.50
CA GLU A 535 -36.14 -13.67 25.29
C GLU A 535 -35.94 -14.85 24.31
N THR A 536 -34.84 -15.58 24.46
CA THR A 536 -34.56 -16.78 23.68
C THR A 536 -35.51 -17.90 24.11
N MET A 537 -36.72 -17.90 23.54
CA MET A 537 -37.54 -19.11 23.42
C MET A 537 -36.96 -19.93 22.26
N SER A 538 -36.22 -20.99 22.56
CA SER A 538 -35.86 -22.00 21.56
C SER A 538 -37.13 -22.70 21.10
N ILE A 539 -37.65 -22.32 19.93
CA ILE A 539 -38.80 -22.99 19.33
C ILE A 539 -38.30 -24.35 18.78
N SER A 540 -39.00 -25.44 19.06
CA SER A 540 -38.54 -26.78 18.67
C SER A 540 -38.63 -26.99 17.15
N LEU A 541 -37.69 -27.77 16.60
CA LEU A 541 -37.71 -28.25 15.20
C LEU A 541 -39.04 -28.91 14.82
N ALA A 542 -39.66 -29.64 15.76
CA ALA A 542 -40.95 -30.30 15.57
C ALA A 542 -42.12 -29.33 15.37
N ASN A 543 -41.97 -28.06 15.78
CA ASN A 543 -42.94 -27.01 15.49
C ASN A 543 -42.72 -26.39 14.10
N LEU A 544 -41.47 -26.34 13.62
CA LEU A 544 -41.18 -25.86 12.26
C LEU A 544 -41.68 -26.83 11.20
N GLU A 545 -41.51 -28.14 11.41
CA GLU A 545 -41.89 -29.19 10.45
C GLU A 545 -43.39 -29.18 10.10
N LYS A 546 -44.22 -28.69 11.02
CA LYS A 546 -45.68 -28.61 10.88
C LYS A 546 -46.18 -27.33 10.21
N LEU A 547 -45.30 -26.37 9.91
CA LEU A 547 -45.71 -25.10 9.33
C LEU A 547 -46.12 -25.27 7.86
N SER A 548 -47.33 -24.81 7.56
CA SER A 548 -47.79 -24.62 6.18
C SER A 548 -46.98 -23.50 5.50
N ILE A 549 -47.06 -23.38 4.18
CA ILE A 549 -46.44 -22.28 3.43
C ILE A 549 -46.86 -20.92 4.02
N THR A 550 -48.15 -20.74 4.32
CA THR A 550 -48.69 -19.48 4.87
C THR A 550 -48.13 -19.19 6.27
N ASP A 551 -48.01 -20.20 7.13
CA ASP A 551 -47.48 -20.02 8.47
C ASP A 551 -45.96 -19.77 8.45
N THR A 552 -45.24 -20.42 7.54
CA THR A 552 -43.82 -20.14 7.27
C THR A 552 -43.61 -18.71 6.77
N GLN A 553 -44.45 -18.22 5.86
CA GLN A 553 -44.39 -16.83 5.39
C GLN A 553 -44.65 -15.83 6.52
N ARG A 554 -45.63 -16.11 7.40
CA ARG A 554 -45.89 -15.28 8.59
C ARG A 554 -44.66 -15.24 9.51
N LEU A 555 -44.07 -16.40 9.80
CA LEU A 555 -42.85 -16.51 10.59
C LEU A 555 -41.70 -15.70 9.98
N LEU A 556 -41.48 -15.80 8.66
CA LEU A 556 -40.43 -15.05 7.97
C LEU A 556 -40.69 -13.54 8.06
N ALA A 557 -41.95 -13.10 7.87
CA ALA A 557 -42.34 -11.69 7.99
C ALA A 557 -42.09 -11.13 9.41
N GLU A 558 -42.47 -11.88 10.46
CA GLU A 558 -42.21 -11.54 11.88
C GLU A 558 -40.72 -11.38 12.19
N ASN A 559 -39.85 -12.01 11.40
CA ASN A 559 -38.40 -11.93 11.53
C ASN A 559 -37.75 -10.93 10.54
N GLY A 560 -38.54 -10.00 10.00
CA GLY A 560 -38.04 -8.90 9.16
C GLY A 560 -37.70 -9.31 7.72
N LEU A 561 -38.16 -10.48 7.26
CA LEU A 561 -37.95 -10.95 5.89
C LEU A 561 -39.12 -10.62 4.95
N GLU A 562 -40.12 -9.84 5.40
CA GLU A 562 -41.32 -9.50 4.62
C GLU A 562 -40.99 -8.97 3.21
N LYS A 563 -40.02 -8.06 3.10
CA LYS A 563 -39.57 -7.49 1.82
C LYS A 563 -38.88 -8.49 0.88
N PHE A 564 -38.59 -9.70 1.36
CA PHE A 564 -37.91 -10.79 0.65
C PHE A 564 -38.81 -12.00 0.39
N MET A 565 -40.12 -11.91 0.70
CA MET A 565 -41.09 -12.99 0.49
C MET A 565 -41.10 -13.61 -0.92
N PRO A 566 -40.83 -12.87 -2.02
CA PRO A 566 -40.75 -13.48 -3.35
C PRO A 566 -39.75 -14.65 -3.46
N ILE A 567 -38.73 -14.70 -2.59
CA ILE A 567 -37.73 -15.79 -2.56
C ILE A 567 -38.28 -17.06 -1.89
N PHE A 568 -39.31 -16.92 -1.04
CA PHE A 568 -39.82 -17.98 -0.16
C PHE A 568 -41.27 -18.37 -0.47
N LEU A 569 -41.76 -18.06 -1.67
CA LEU A 569 -43.18 -18.24 -2.03
C LEU A 569 -43.68 -19.68 -1.89
N ASP A 570 -42.84 -20.67 -2.17
CA ASP A 570 -43.17 -22.09 -2.11
C ASP A 570 -42.50 -22.83 -0.94
N VAL A 571 -41.92 -22.09 0.02
CA VAL A 571 -41.15 -22.65 1.13
C VAL A 571 -42.07 -22.93 2.33
N ASP A 572 -42.32 -24.21 2.60
CA ASP A 572 -42.96 -24.68 3.82
C ASP A 572 -41.92 -24.91 4.94
N GLY A 573 -42.40 -25.31 6.11
CA GLY A 573 -41.55 -25.56 7.27
C GLY A 573 -40.46 -26.62 7.03
N VAL A 574 -40.79 -27.68 6.29
CA VAL A 574 -39.86 -28.78 5.96
C VAL A 574 -38.73 -28.30 5.04
N LYS A 575 -39.07 -27.53 3.99
CA LYS A 575 -38.08 -26.91 3.10
C LYS A 575 -37.20 -25.93 3.85
N LEU A 576 -37.75 -25.16 4.79
CA LEU A 576 -36.98 -24.23 5.61
C LEU A 576 -36.00 -24.95 6.54
N ILE A 577 -36.38 -26.09 7.15
CA ILE A 577 -35.44 -26.94 7.92
C ILE A 577 -34.31 -27.42 7.02
N LYS A 578 -34.61 -27.98 5.84
CA LYS A 578 -33.58 -28.46 4.90
C LYS A 578 -32.62 -27.36 4.49
N LEU A 579 -33.14 -26.15 4.26
CA LEU A 579 -32.33 -24.99 3.93
C LEU A 579 -31.34 -24.66 5.07
N PHE A 580 -31.78 -24.72 6.32
CA PHE A 580 -30.92 -24.52 7.49
C PHE A 580 -29.95 -25.70 7.74
N GLU A 581 -30.32 -26.94 7.43
CA GLU A 581 -29.38 -28.06 7.48
C GLU A 581 -28.22 -27.90 6.48
N ILE A 582 -28.51 -27.38 5.28
CA ILE A 582 -27.48 -27.07 4.28
C ILE A 582 -26.52 -26.01 4.82
N LYS A 583 -27.01 -25.00 5.57
CA LYS A 583 -26.15 -24.00 6.23
C LYS A 583 -25.09 -24.65 7.10
N ASN A 584 -25.43 -25.69 7.87
CA ASN A 584 -24.48 -26.34 8.79
C ASN A 584 -23.56 -27.32 8.07
N LYS A 585 -24.11 -28.13 7.15
CA LYS A 585 -23.36 -29.18 6.44
C LYS A 585 -22.48 -28.61 5.32
N ALA A 586 -22.95 -27.57 4.63
CA ALA A 586 -22.30 -26.96 3.48
C ALA A 586 -22.61 -25.44 3.40
N PRO A 587 -22.01 -24.61 4.28
CA PRO A 587 -22.30 -23.17 4.36
C PRO A 587 -22.12 -22.43 3.03
N GLN A 588 -21.12 -22.81 2.22
CA GLN A 588 -20.88 -22.18 0.92
C GLN A 588 -22.05 -22.43 -0.05
N CYS A 589 -22.54 -23.67 -0.13
CA CYS A 589 -23.70 -24.03 -0.94
C CYS A 589 -24.96 -23.32 -0.48
N TYR A 590 -25.14 -23.16 0.83
CA TYR A 590 -26.24 -22.40 1.42
C TYR A 590 -26.27 -20.95 0.91
N TYR A 591 -25.15 -20.23 1.04
CA TYR A 591 -25.10 -18.83 0.59
C TYR A 591 -25.22 -18.71 -0.93
N MET A 592 -24.66 -19.64 -1.70
CA MET A 592 -24.85 -19.67 -3.16
C MET A 592 -26.31 -19.82 -3.55
N LEU A 593 -27.05 -20.75 -2.91
CA LEU A 593 -28.46 -20.97 -3.19
C LEU A 593 -29.31 -19.72 -2.90
N ILE A 594 -29.07 -19.06 -1.76
CA ILE A 594 -29.77 -17.81 -1.42
C ILE A 594 -29.42 -16.70 -2.42
N LYS A 595 -28.16 -16.61 -2.85
CA LYS A 595 -27.72 -15.64 -3.87
C LYS A 595 -28.39 -15.89 -5.22
N ASP A 596 -28.47 -17.14 -5.67
CA ASP A 596 -29.09 -17.47 -6.96
C ASP A 596 -30.58 -17.07 -6.98
N GLN A 597 -31.29 -17.32 -5.88
CA GLN A 597 -32.69 -16.90 -5.75
C GLN A 597 -32.85 -15.38 -5.67
N TRP A 598 -31.93 -14.71 -4.96
CA TRP A 598 -31.86 -13.26 -4.89
C TRP A 598 -31.65 -12.64 -6.27
N ASP A 599 -30.69 -13.14 -7.03
CA ASP A 599 -30.36 -12.67 -8.37
C ASP A 599 -31.52 -12.92 -9.35
N LEU A 600 -32.17 -14.08 -9.28
CA LEU A 600 -33.36 -14.39 -10.07
C LEU A 600 -34.51 -13.41 -9.79
N MET A 601 -34.79 -13.13 -8.52
CA MET A 601 -35.82 -12.16 -8.12
C MET A 601 -35.53 -10.77 -8.71
N ASN A 602 -34.27 -10.34 -8.71
CA ASN A 602 -33.89 -9.02 -9.24
C ASN A 602 -33.92 -8.97 -10.77
N GLN A 603 -33.52 -10.03 -11.47
CA GLN A 603 -33.66 -10.12 -12.92
C GLN A 603 -35.12 -10.01 -13.38
N VAL A 604 -36.05 -10.63 -12.65
CA VAL A 604 -37.49 -10.52 -12.94
C VAL A 604 -38.00 -9.09 -12.73
N LYS A 605 -37.55 -8.41 -11.67
CA LYS A 605 -37.89 -7.00 -11.41
C LYS A 605 -37.35 -6.07 -12.49
N GLU A 606 -36.12 -6.29 -12.97
CA GLU A 606 -35.53 -5.49 -14.06
C GLU A 606 -36.29 -5.68 -15.37
N ARG A 607 -36.60 -6.92 -15.76
CA ARG A 607 -37.38 -7.22 -16.98
C ARG A 607 -38.79 -6.63 -16.95
N SER A 608 -39.39 -6.46 -15.77
CA SER A 608 -40.70 -5.80 -15.62
C SER A 608 -40.66 -4.27 -15.72
N ARG A 609 -39.47 -3.66 -15.65
CA ARG A 609 -39.26 -2.20 -15.74
C ARG A 609 -38.82 -1.74 -17.15
N ASP A 610 -38.28 -2.65 -17.97
CA ASP A 610 -37.84 -2.36 -19.35
C ASP A 610 -39.04 -2.36 -20.33
N SER A 611 -39.76 -1.23 -20.39
CA SER A 611 -40.54 -0.85 -21.57
C SER A 611 -40.14 0.50 -22.17
N SER A 612 -39.11 1.19 -21.67
CA SER A 612 -38.71 2.50 -22.21
C SER A 612 -37.35 3.08 -21.75
N SER A 613 -36.22 2.38 -21.81
CA SER A 613 -34.85 2.98 -22.00
C SER A 613 -33.72 1.94 -21.89
N PRO A 614 -32.54 2.16 -22.49
CA PRO A 614 -31.44 1.20 -22.46
C PRO A 614 -30.72 1.18 -21.08
N PRO A 615 -30.22 0.01 -20.62
CA PRO A 615 -29.72 -0.15 -19.26
C PRO A 615 -28.29 0.42 -19.08
N ALA A 616 -28.12 1.28 -18.09
CA ALA A 616 -26.81 1.68 -17.57
C ALA A 616 -26.19 0.51 -16.76
N ARG A 617 -25.36 -0.29 -17.42
CA ARG A 617 -24.79 -1.58 -16.95
C ARG A 617 -23.95 -1.57 -15.66
N THR A 618 -23.79 -0.45 -14.95
CA THR A 618 -22.98 -0.41 -13.71
C THR A 618 -23.74 0.03 -12.45
N SER A 619 -24.96 0.57 -12.57
CA SER A 619 -25.69 1.10 -11.40
C SER A 619 -26.65 0.09 -10.74
N SER A 620 -27.28 -0.82 -11.49
CA SER A 620 -28.30 -1.72 -10.94
C SER A 620 -27.74 -2.90 -10.14
N ALA A 621 -26.54 -3.39 -10.49
CA ALA A 621 -25.87 -4.48 -9.79
C ALA A 621 -25.41 -4.09 -8.37
N ALA A 622 -25.07 -2.81 -8.15
CA ALA A 622 -24.71 -2.31 -6.82
C ALA A 622 -25.93 -2.17 -5.87
N THR A 623 -27.14 -2.03 -6.44
CA THR A 623 -28.41 -1.76 -5.72
C THR A 623 -29.00 -2.98 -5.01
N SER A 624 -28.47 -4.19 -5.26
CA SER A 624 -29.02 -5.44 -4.71
C SER A 624 -28.22 -5.97 -3.51
N MET A 625 -26.99 -5.51 -3.31
CA MET A 625 -26.05 -6.26 -2.47
C MET A 625 -26.05 -5.87 -0.98
N ALA A 626 -26.48 -4.66 -0.63
CA ALA A 626 -26.69 -4.29 0.77
C ALA A 626 -27.98 -4.94 1.30
N GLN A 627 -29.05 -4.95 0.50
CA GLN A 627 -30.26 -5.73 0.77
C GLN A 627 -30.00 -7.23 0.85
N TYR A 628 -29.16 -7.77 -0.04
CA TYR A 628 -28.72 -9.16 0.04
C TYR A 628 -28.02 -9.47 1.37
N LEU A 629 -27.10 -8.61 1.83
CA LEU A 629 -26.47 -8.78 3.15
C LEU A 629 -27.50 -8.81 4.27
N GLN A 630 -28.50 -7.92 4.23
CA GLN A 630 -29.57 -7.88 5.23
C GLN A 630 -30.41 -9.16 5.22
N LEU A 631 -30.76 -9.66 4.02
CA LEU A 631 -31.45 -10.94 3.86
C LEU A 631 -30.63 -12.07 4.50
N THR A 632 -29.35 -12.18 4.16
CA THR A 632 -28.48 -13.24 4.68
C THR A 632 -28.33 -13.17 6.19
N ILE A 633 -28.14 -11.98 6.77
CA ILE A 633 -28.05 -11.79 8.21
C ILE A 633 -29.37 -12.18 8.91
N ALA A 634 -30.51 -11.77 8.35
CA ALA A 634 -31.82 -12.08 8.93
C ALA A 634 -32.12 -13.58 8.89
N LEU A 635 -31.81 -14.26 7.78
CA LEU A 635 -31.93 -15.72 7.66
C LEU A 635 -31.01 -16.46 8.62
N ASP A 636 -29.77 -16.00 8.77
CA ASP A 636 -28.83 -16.61 9.70
C ASP A 636 -29.32 -16.52 11.15
N LYS A 637 -29.80 -15.34 11.55
CA LYS A 637 -30.42 -15.14 12.88
C LYS A 637 -31.61 -16.05 13.09
N LEU A 638 -32.44 -16.23 12.05
CA LEU A 638 -33.59 -17.12 12.12
C LEU A 638 -33.15 -18.57 12.30
N ALA A 639 -32.16 -19.03 11.52
CA ALA A 639 -31.60 -20.38 11.64
C ALA A 639 -31.03 -20.63 13.05
N ASP A 640 -30.28 -19.66 13.59
CA ASP A 640 -29.66 -19.75 14.92
C ASP A 640 -30.71 -19.86 16.05
N ARG A 641 -31.89 -19.24 15.89
CA ARG A 641 -33.02 -19.32 16.85
C ARG A 641 -33.62 -20.72 16.97
N PHE A 642 -33.59 -21.51 15.89
CA PHE A 642 -34.14 -22.88 15.89
C PHE A 642 -33.14 -23.94 16.32
N ALA A 643 -31.94 -23.52 16.79
CA ALA A 643 -30.90 -24.39 17.31
C ALA A 643 -30.61 -25.62 16.43
N ILE A 644 -30.74 -25.43 15.11
CA ILE A 644 -30.27 -26.41 14.14
C ILE A 644 -28.76 -26.27 14.20
N ASN A 645 -28.13 -27.07 15.05
CA ASN A 645 -26.69 -27.28 15.10
C ASN A 645 -26.34 -28.50 14.26
#